data_AF-A0A353FD98-F1
#
_entry.id   AF-A0A353FD98-F1
#
_cell.length_a   1.000
_cell.length_b   1.000
_cell.length_c   1.000
_cell.angle_alpha   90.00
_cell.angle_beta   90.00
_cell.angle_gamma   90.00
#
_symmetry.space_group_name_H-M   'P 1'
#
loop_
_entity.id
_entity.type
_entity.pdbx_description
1 polymer ?
#
loop_
_entity_poly.entity_id
_entity_poly.type
_entity_poly.pdbx_seq_one_letter_code
_entity_poly.pdbx_strand_id
1 'polypeptide(L)'
;AADKELAPLATDLKKLTQYNNLTFGNLPLIQAIYDRPDVDSLEDLAGWTEAEWSGLIDKDTIPAEIEAPSEDRVISYARSMKRMVDYLHPNKAIAVSLTKEAELTAGLRADYETFFQNNPKLDFNTVNLDRYLSNNPDTFKDVDKVDELRADLEQTIRLARFTPEVDKYEHMARLKKMKVTKAGDVTDRGKAAFVKEYENEGGSEIEGLNNFYGAAHRQAQVEMLGMKYLSDLDVGYYVLNSGIKDDPNWKNLFGSEDHCGCQHCKSVYSPAAYLADCLHFLEKNDAFDELNRRRPDIQHLLLNCENANTAMPYIDLVNEVLEAAVEGEHNTAKQTTLSTRELVANPEHTRSQAYETLKTAIYPWKASFDLDNRLGHIYLKHLGVQPHRLIELFGTQAEGLEKERTKAILGLNETDWTLLLADEYEANEEDYWGLKNGESIDNTAGIRFFLDKSQLDLDQLTELTKSRFVNQGGHISLNYEDPCSLDNAEILNLDSDKRKRITQLIRLQEKLGVSIRTMDHLLYALGEHHIDETVLSELAQLVLWQQRFGLSYEELIGWVDILPTKSLRDKKNHRELYEKIFLSQFEDFEILHENSYKDIRFLFEPGNDEEYSLNGAGETSVMIRNYVAGALQLTTAELSALIDHLGLGVLSPESLSALYRYASLSRTLKVSIHDLITLQQIFLPDTENAMQEVLATVELIDEVRETGFRVAEVLYLFGKNPEGELHENRKIEILQEIREALWKFDHQGEENGQGENQLSPITIEDLIFEKLSVAFDLNRNVVRDLLARADEGGSYLEHLHEESKKPYLNFFMDNTFRGRNLDAGLPVPQVEPGQFPQLETLLDLLNRIALILDKFNGKEAHYESLISPEGKANWIDLNAFQKAGDFPSLPGDFIRLMNISRVIKATPDTDTNIFEILTTPPAQLEEWKEKVAQLFDREDLSSQLELMEIDDFSDPESYLRIKEALELEEHLGFSLSEYSNANGFSWATADLSHRQVNEIIQVAKAKYGDERWQTVTRQLRDQVREEQRDALLSYATAHLINQDNLERLSTPEHLYAYFLIDTEMSACTITSRLKLAISSVQLYVQRCLMNLEAKVDLSAINELEQKEWQEWAWRKNYRVW
;
A
#
# COMPACT_ATOMS: atom_id res chain seq x y z
N ALA A 1 40.35 -33.64 91.21
CA ALA A 1 39.99 -34.88 91.92
C ALA A 1 38.63 -34.64 92.55
N ALA A 2 37.58 -35.05 91.84
CA ALA A 2 36.20 -34.74 92.18
C ALA A 2 35.67 -35.75 93.21
N ASP A 3 35.00 -35.21 94.22
CA ASP A 3 34.27 -35.96 95.23
C ASP A 3 33.12 -36.72 94.56
N LYS A 4 33.11 -38.06 94.66
CA LYS A 4 32.10 -38.91 94.01
C LYS A 4 30.69 -38.69 94.58
N GLU A 5 30.56 -38.01 95.73
CA GLU A 5 29.28 -37.64 96.34
C GLU A 5 28.67 -36.35 95.79
N LEU A 6 29.45 -35.47 95.13
CA LEU A 6 28.96 -34.21 94.56
C LEU A 6 28.55 -34.32 93.08
N ALA A 7 28.93 -35.38 92.37
CA ALA A 7 28.60 -35.58 90.96
C ALA A 7 27.08 -35.69 90.66
N PRO A 8 26.26 -36.38 91.49
CA PRO A 8 24.80 -36.37 91.33
C PRO A 8 24.22 -34.99 91.59
N LEU A 9 24.63 -34.36 92.70
CA LEU A 9 24.21 -33.00 93.10
C LEU A 9 24.55 -31.95 92.03
N ALA A 10 25.68 -32.06 91.35
CA ALA A 10 26.06 -31.15 90.27
C ALA A 10 25.18 -31.30 89.03
N THR A 11 24.73 -32.53 88.73
CA THR A 11 23.80 -32.80 87.62
C THR A 11 22.42 -32.26 87.94
N ASP A 12 21.93 -32.49 89.16
CA ASP A 12 20.63 -31.98 89.63
C ASP A 12 20.62 -30.45 89.74
N LEU A 13 21.72 -29.83 90.22
CA LEU A 13 21.84 -28.37 90.26
C LEU A 13 21.85 -27.77 88.86
N LYS A 14 22.54 -28.43 87.90
CA LYS A 14 22.57 -28.00 86.51
C LYS A 14 21.18 -28.07 85.88
N LYS A 15 20.45 -29.18 86.10
CA LYS A 15 19.07 -29.38 85.64
C LYS A 15 18.12 -28.33 86.22
N LEU A 16 18.17 -28.10 87.55
CA LEU A 16 17.38 -27.06 88.22
C LEU A 16 17.72 -25.65 87.72
N THR A 17 18.99 -25.34 87.50
CA THR A 17 19.41 -24.03 86.98
C THR A 17 18.92 -23.82 85.54
N GLN A 18 18.97 -24.85 84.70
CA GLN A 18 18.44 -24.80 83.33
C GLN A 18 16.92 -24.58 83.33
N TYR A 19 16.17 -25.30 84.16
CA TYR A 19 14.72 -25.10 84.28
C TYR A 19 14.37 -23.74 84.88
N ASN A 20 15.12 -23.27 85.88
CA ASN A 20 14.93 -21.94 86.45
C ASN A 20 15.14 -20.82 85.42
N ASN A 21 16.13 -20.97 84.54
CA ASN A 21 16.37 -20.02 83.46
C ASN A 21 15.28 -20.10 82.38
N LEU A 22 14.80 -21.30 82.07
CA LEU A 22 13.73 -21.52 81.09
C LEU A 22 12.40 -20.90 81.55
N THR A 23 12.05 -21.08 82.83
CA THR A 23 10.77 -20.65 83.41
C THR A 23 10.85 -19.29 84.10
N PHE A 24 11.92 -18.51 83.90
CA PHE A 24 12.15 -17.21 84.55
C PHE A 24 11.90 -17.24 86.08
N GLY A 25 12.25 -18.33 86.76
CA GLY A 25 12.08 -18.49 88.21
C GLY A 25 10.67 -18.89 88.69
N ASN A 26 9.79 -19.38 87.81
CA ASN A 26 8.49 -19.95 88.22
C ASN A 26 8.70 -21.31 88.93
N LEU A 27 8.83 -21.27 90.25
CA LEU A 27 9.07 -22.45 91.10
C LEU A 27 7.99 -23.55 90.97
N PRO A 28 6.68 -23.25 90.95
CA PRO A 28 5.64 -24.25 90.72
C PRO A 28 5.83 -25.01 89.40
N LEU A 29 6.16 -24.30 88.32
CA LEU A 29 6.39 -24.90 87.01
C LEU A 29 7.68 -25.73 86.96
N ILE A 30 8.75 -25.26 87.61
CA ILE A 30 10.00 -26.03 87.74
C ILE A 30 9.73 -27.36 88.44
N GLN A 31 8.97 -27.35 89.55
CA GLN A 31 8.61 -28.55 90.28
C GLN A 31 7.76 -29.50 89.40
N ALA A 32 6.77 -28.97 88.69
CA ALA A 32 5.91 -29.74 87.80
C ALA A 32 6.69 -30.42 86.66
N ILE A 33 7.75 -29.79 86.14
CA ILE A 33 8.64 -30.39 85.14
C ILE A 33 9.64 -31.36 85.78
N TYR A 34 10.16 -31.05 86.97
CA TYR A 34 11.18 -31.85 87.65
C TYR A 34 10.65 -33.20 88.14
N ASP A 35 9.39 -33.26 88.57
CA ASP A 35 8.75 -34.48 89.10
C ASP A 35 8.30 -35.47 88.00
N ARG A 36 8.47 -35.11 86.72
CA ARG A 36 8.06 -35.96 85.60
C ARG A 36 9.09 -37.07 85.35
N PRO A 37 8.67 -38.34 85.31
CA PRO A 37 9.57 -39.49 85.11
C PRO A 37 10.07 -39.60 83.67
N ASP A 38 9.46 -38.90 82.72
CA ASP A 38 9.79 -38.87 81.30
C ASP A 38 10.73 -37.73 80.89
N VAL A 39 11.21 -36.92 81.85
CA VAL A 39 12.06 -35.75 81.59
C VAL A 39 13.33 -35.79 82.44
N ASP A 40 14.44 -36.24 81.85
CA ASP A 40 15.74 -36.32 82.52
C ASP A 40 16.61 -35.09 82.29
N SER A 41 16.40 -34.38 81.18
CA SER A 41 17.18 -33.23 80.74
C SER A 41 16.33 -32.18 80.04
N LEU A 42 16.92 -30.99 79.80
CA LEU A 42 16.29 -29.94 78.98
C LEU A 42 15.98 -30.41 77.55
N GLU A 43 16.76 -31.36 77.01
CA GLU A 43 16.57 -31.90 75.66
C GLU A 43 15.30 -32.75 75.53
N ASP A 44 14.86 -33.39 76.62
CA ASP A 44 13.64 -34.23 76.62
C ASP A 44 12.34 -33.40 76.53
N LEU A 45 12.45 -32.08 76.73
CA LEU A 45 11.36 -31.12 76.58
C LEU A 45 11.22 -30.60 75.14
N ALA A 46 12.16 -30.95 74.24
CA ALA A 46 12.15 -30.52 72.85
C ALA A 46 11.00 -31.20 72.07
N GLY A 47 10.27 -30.42 71.26
CA GLY A 47 9.10 -30.92 70.52
C GLY A 47 7.84 -31.10 71.38
N TRP A 48 7.81 -30.52 72.59
CA TRP A 48 6.58 -30.39 73.37
C TRP A 48 5.64 -29.35 72.74
N THR A 49 4.36 -29.69 72.66
CA THR A 49 3.29 -28.85 72.12
C THR A 49 2.94 -27.70 73.06
N GLU A 50 2.35 -26.63 72.53
CA GLU A 50 1.87 -25.50 73.34
C GLU A 50 0.82 -25.93 74.38
N ALA A 51 0.03 -26.97 74.08
CA ALA A 51 -0.94 -27.57 75.00
C ALA A 51 -0.26 -28.31 76.16
N GLU A 52 0.82 -29.05 75.89
CA GLU A 52 1.63 -29.73 76.93
C GLU A 52 2.27 -28.70 77.88
N TRP A 53 2.76 -27.58 77.36
CA TRP A 53 3.31 -26.48 78.16
C TRP A 53 2.25 -25.72 78.95
N SER A 54 1.17 -25.27 78.29
CA SER A 54 0.10 -24.48 78.93
C SER A 54 -0.66 -25.26 80.00
N GLY A 55 -0.78 -26.58 79.86
CA GLY A 55 -1.38 -27.45 80.88
C GLY A 55 -0.61 -27.51 82.20
N LEU A 56 0.67 -27.11 82.22
CA LEU A 56 1.51 -27.08 83.42
C LEU A 56 1.59 -25.70 84.08
N ILE A 57 1.08 -24.65 83.43
CA ILE A 57 1.20 -23.26 83.87
C ILE A 57 -0.04 -22.87 84.68
N ASP A 58 0.18 -22.46 85.92
CA ASP A 58 -0.84 -21.79 86.72
C ASP A 58 -0.89 -20.29 86.35
N LYS A 59 -2.08 -19.80 86.01
CA LYS A 59 -2.37 -18.41 85.60
C LYS A 59 -1.84 -17.38 86.60
N ASP A 60 -1.85 -17.71 87.88
CA ASP A 60 -1.46 -16.80 88.97
C ASP A 60 0.06 -16.75 89.21
N THR A 61 0.84 -17.60 88.52
CA THR A 61 2.29 -17.76 88.74
C THR A 61 3.16 -17.24 87.60
N ILE A 62 2.56 -16.61 86.59
CA ILE A 62 3.27 -16.12 85.39
C ILE A 62 4.13 -14.90 85.77
N PRO A 63 5.43 -14.90 85.43
CA PRO A 63 6.33 -13.77 85.69
C PRO A 63 5.79 -12.44 85.14
N ALA A 64 6.03 -11.33 85.85
CA ALA A 64 5.55 -10.00 85.46
C ALA A 64 6.19 -9.52 84.14
N GLU A 65 7.38 -10.03 83.84
CA GLU A 65 8.21 -9.76 82.67
C GLU A 65 7.60 -10.29 81.36
N ILE A 66 6.58 -11.17 81.43
CA ILE A 66 5.84 -11.62 80.25
C ILE A 66 4.74 -10.60 79.90
N GLU A 67 5.05 -9.72 78.95
CA GLU A 67 4.12 -8.72 78.40
C GLU A 67 3.16 -9.36 77.38
N ALA A 68 1.89 -9.55 77.76
CA ALA A 68 0.81 -9.99 76.88
C ALA A 68 -0.56 -9.57 77.44
N PRO A 69 -1.62 -9.44 76.61
CA PRO A 69 -2.99 -9.21 77.07
C PRO A 69 -3.42 -10.25 78.12
N SER A 70 -4.23 -9.86 79.11
CA SER A 70 -4.53 -10.70 80.29
C SER A 70 -5.15 -12.06 79.96
N GLU A 71 -5.87 -12.17 78.85
CA GLU A 71 -6.51 -13.42 78.41
C GLU A 71 -5.52 -14.41 77.76
N ASP A 72 -4.36 -13.94 77.27
CA ASP A 72 -3.40 -14.72 76.48
C ASP A 72 -2.03 -14.91 77.16
N ARG A 73 -1.86 -14.48 78.43
CA ARG A 73 -0.55 -14.57 79.13
C ARG A 73 -0.04 -16.00 79.28
N VAL A 74 -0.91 -16.99 79.54
CA VAL A 74 -0.51 -18.41 79.67
C VAL A 74 0.06 -18.94 78.36
N ILE A 75 -0.64 -18.68 77.26
CA ILE A 75 -0.28 -19.14 75.92
C ILE A 75 1.04 -18.50 75.47
N SER A 76 1.17 -17.19 75.68
CA SER A 76 2.39 -16.44 75.34
C SER A 76 3.61 -16.94 76.13
N TYR A 77 3.40 -17.26 77.41
CA TYR A 77 4.44 -17.80 78.27
C TYR A 77 4.83 -19.24 77.89
N ALA A 78 3.85 -20.11 77.64
CA ALA A 78 4.05 -21.47 77.13
C ALA A 78 4.86 -21.48 75.82
N ARG A 79 4.47 -20.62 74.87
CA ARG A 79 5.14 -20.48 73.57
C ARG A 79 6.59 -20.01 73.71
N SER A 80 6.87 -19.12 74.66
CA SER A 80 8.24 -18.63 74.91
C SER A 80 9.17 -19.75 75.41
N MET A 81 8.69 -20.62 76.31
CA MET A 81 9.47 -21.77 76.79
C MET A 81 9.68 -22.81 75.69
N LYS A 82 8.61 -23.14 74.96
CA LYS A 82 8.71 -24.02 73.78
C LYS A 82 9.77 -23.52 72.80
N ARG A 83 9.71 -22.25 72.39
CA ARG A 83 10.68 -21.62 71.49
C ARG A 83 12.12 -21.76 71.99
N MET A 84 12.35 -21.51 73.27
CA MET A 84 13.68 -21.58 73.87
C MET A 84 14.24 -23.00 73.85
N VAL A 85 13.43 -24.00 74.22
CA VAL A 85 13.88 -25.40 74.22
C VAL A 85 14.12 -25.91 72.81
N ASP A 86 13.18 -25.67 71.89
CA ASP A 86 13.31 -26.11 70.50
C ASP A 86 14.50 -25.45 69.79
N TYR A 87 14.76 -24.18 70.08
CA TYR A 87 15.95 -23.47 69.56
C TYR A 87 17.27 -24.07 70.06
N LEU A 88 17.32 -24.52 71.32
CA LEU A 88 18.51 -25.15 71.89
C LEU A 88 18.72 -26.59 71.40
N HIS A 89 17.63 -27.28 71.02
CA HIS A 89 17.64 -28.69 70.63
C HIS A 89 16.83 -28.97 69.33
N PRO A 90 17.16 -28.32 68.19
CA PRO A 90 16.32 -28.31 66.99
C PRO A 90 16.16 -29.70 66.34
N ASN A 91 17.21 -30.52 66.32
CA ASN A 91 17.16 -31.87 65.73
C ASN A 91 16.21 -32.79 66.50
N LYS A 92 16.24 -32.71 67.84
CA LYS A 92 15.35 -33.48 68.70
C LYS A 92 13.91 -32.99 68.58
N ALA A 93 13.72 -31.66 68.55
CA ALA A 93 12.41 -31.05 68.35
C ALA A 93 11.77 -31.49 67.03
N ILE A 94 12.51 -31.45 65.91
CA ILE A 94 12.01 -31.92 64.60
C ILE A 94 11.64 -33.40 64.66
N ALA A 95 12.52 -34.25 65.20
CA ALA A 95 12.28 -35.69 65.28
C ALA A 95 11.02 -36.03 66.11
N VAL A 96 10.84 -35.39 67.26
CA VAL A 96 9.67 -35.60 68.13
C VAL A 96 8.40 -35.03 67.50
N SER A 97 8.48 -33.87 66.85
CA SER A 97 7.30 -33.27 66.21
C SER A 97 6.82 -34.08 65.00
N LEU A 98 7.73 -34.68 64.21
CA LEU A 98 7.36 -35.57 63.10
C LEU A 98 6.60 -36.83 63.56
N THR A 99 6.95 -37.41 64.70
CA THR A 99 6.21 -38.58 65.23
C THR A 99 4.82 -38.21 65.75
N LYS A 100 4.59 -36.92 66.04
CA LYS A 100 3.31 -36.37 66.49
C LYS A 100 2.49 -35.70 65.37
N GLU A 101 3.02 -35.58 64.16
CA GLU A 101 2.40 -34.83 63.06
C GLU A 101 1.07 -35.43 62.58
N ALA A 102 0.01 -34.64 62.63
CA ALA A 102 -1.34 -35.12 62.31
C ALA A 102 -1.53 -35.38 60.82
N GLU A 103 -0.82 -34.62 59.96
CA GLU A 103 -0.85 -34.75 58.50
C GLU A 103 -0.14 -36.02 58.00
N LEU A 104 0.72 -36.65 58.82
CA LEU A 104 1.37 -37.91 58.46
C LEU A 104 0.49 -39.12 58.82
N THR A 105 0.44 -40.10 57.91
CA THR A 105 -0.28 -41.35 58.15
C THR A 105 0.25 -42.05 59.40
N ALA A 106 -0.61 -42.79 60.12
CA ALA A 106 -0.21 -43.49 61.33
C ALA A 106 0.95 -44.47 61.10
N GLY A 107 1.02 -45.08 59.91
CA GLY A 107 2.14 -45.95 59.51
C GLY A 107 3.45 -45.19 59.35
N LEU A 108 3.42 -44.04 58.66
CA LEU A 108 4.62 -43.22 58.44
C LEU A 108 5.16 -42.60 59.74
N ARG A 109 4.28 -42.27 60.70
CA ARG A 109 4.69 -41.83 62.04
C ARG A 109 5.41 -42.92 62.83
N ALA A 110 4.93 -44.16 62.77
CA ALA A 110 5.60 -45.29 63.40
C ALA A 110 6.97 -45.56 62.75
N ASP A 111 7.06 -45.45 61.43
CA ASP A 111 8.31 -45.58 60.68
C ASP A 111 9.33 -44.49 61.06
N TYR A 112 8.89 -43.24 61.26
CA TYR A 112 9.73 -42.15 61.78
C TYR A 112 10.25 -42.44 63.20
N GLU A 113 9.39 -42.98 64.07
CA GLU A 113 9.78 -43.34 65.43
C GLU A 113 10.88 -44.40 65.43
N THR A 114 10.70 -45.48 64.65
CA THR A 114 11.72 -46.53 64.47
C THR A 114 13.01 -45.98 63.84
N PHE A 115 12.88 -45.12 62.84
CA PHE A 115 14.02 -44.50 62.17
C PHE A 115 14.85 -43.64 63.13
N PHE A 116 14.25 -42.79 63.96
CA PHE A 116 15.00 -41.96 64.91
C PHE A 116 15.60 -42.77 66.07
N GLN A 117 15.01 -43.91 66.44
CA GLN A 117 15.64 -44.86 67.38
C GLN A 117 16.93 -45.45 66.81
N ASN A 118 16.93 -45.79 65.52
CA ASN A 118 18.12 -46.30 64.82
C ASN A 118 19.17 -45.21 64.55
N ASN A 119 18.73 -43.95 64.44
CA ASN A 119 19.56 -42.82 64.00
C ASN A 119 19.57 -41.63 64.98
N PRO A 120 19.95 -41.82 66.26
CA PRO A 120 19.82 -40.79 67.30
C PRO A 120 20.75 -39.59 67.14
N LYS A 121 21.74 -39.66 66.22
CA LYS A 121 22.73 -38.61 65.97
C LYS A 121 22.54 -37.89 64.64
N LEU A 122 21.42 -38.11 63.96
CA LEU A 122 21.13 -37.47 62.68
C LEU A 122 20.97 -35.96 62.88
N ASP A 123 21.72 -35.17 62.10
CA ASP A 123 21.66 -33.70 62.13
C ASP A 123 21.05 -33.19 60.83
N PHE A 124 19.82 -32.69 60.90
CA PHE A 124 19.06 -32.22 59.73
C PHE A 124 19.74 -31.04 59.01
N ASN A 125 20.58 -30.27 59.72
CA ASN A 125 21.20 -29.06 59.17
C ASN A 125 22.43 -29.35 58.30
N THR A 126 23.19 -30.41 58.61
CA THR A 126 24.51 -30.65 58.02
C THR A 126 24.63 -31.98 57.29
N VAL A 127 23.70 -32.90 57.48
CA VAL A 127 23.79 -34.26 56.93
C VAL A 127 23.55 -34.28 55.42
N ASN A 128 24.45 -34.91 54.65
CA ASN A 128 24.13 -35.41 53.31
C ASN A 128 23.46 -36.78 53.48
N LEU A 129 22.16 -36.89 53.15
CA LEU A 129 21.38 -38.08 53.42
C LEU A 129 21.95 -39.30 52.70
N ASP A 130 22.21 -39.23 51.39
CA ASP A 130 22.72 -40.37 50.63
C ASP A 130 24.05 -40.91 51.17
N ARG A 131 24.95 -40.01 51.59
CA ARG A 131 26.21 -40.38 52.25
C ARG A 131 25.97 -41.00 53.62
N TYR A 132 25.06 -40.44 54.41
CA TYR A 132 24.71 -40.97 55.72
C TYR A 132 24.10 -42.36 55.60
N LEU A 133 23.19 -42.58 54.64
CA LEU A 133 22.59 -43.88 54.33
C LEU A 133 23.64 -44.89 53.86
N SER A 134 24.58 -44.47 52.99
CA SER A 134 25.66 -45.33 52.50
C SER A 134 26.64 -45.76 53.61
N ASN A 135 26.90 -44.87 54.57
CA ASN A 135 27.80 -45.14 55.70
C ASN A 135 27.12 -45.89 56.86
N ASN A 136 25.78 -45.94 56.89
CA ASN A 136 24.99 -46.58 57.93
C ASN A 136 23.94 -47.53 57.30
N PRO A 137 24.34 -48.74 56.88
CA PRO A 137 23.45 -49.65 56.13
C PRO A 137 22.22 -50.12 56.92
N ASP A 138 22.26 -50.09 58.26
CA ASP A 138 21.14 -50.45 59.13
C ASP A 138 20.16 -49.28 59.39
N THR A 139 20.28 -48.17 58.66
CA THR A 139 19.48 -46.95 58.88
C THR A 139 17.97 -47.18 58.89
N PHE A 140 17.46 -48.03 57.99
CA PHE A 140 16.03 -48.32 57.84
C PHE A 140 15.62 -49.68 58.42
N LYS A 141 16.40 -50.22 59.37
CA LYS A 141 16.07 -51.50 60.00
C LYS A 141 14.72 -51.42 60.70
N ASP A 142 13.85 -52.40 60.47
CA ASP A 142 12.50 -52.49 61.04
C ASP A 142 11.54 -51.34 60.64
N VAL A 143 11.85 -50.63 59.54
CA VAL A 143 10.97 -49.65 58.87
C VAL A 143 10.18 -50.34 57.75
N ASP A 144 8.86 -50.16 57.72
CA ASP A 144 7.99 -50.83 56.74
C ASP A 144 8.00 -50.11 55.39
N LYS A 145 7.82 -48.77 55.37
CA LYS A 145 7.69 -47.97 54.14
C LYS A 145 8.95 -47.18 53.81
N VAL A 146 10.03 -47.88 53.51
CA VAL A 146 11.36 -47.28 53.29
C VAL A 146 11.37 -46.18 52.23
N ASP A 147 10.73 -46.38 51.07
CA ASP A 147 10.75 -45.39 49.98
C ASP A 147 9.93 -44.12 50.31
N GLU A 148 8.77 -44.28 50.96
CA GLU A 148 7.91 -43.18 51.40
C GLU A 148 8.59 -42.35 52.50
N LEU A 149 9.18 -43.04 53.49
CA LEU A 149 9.95 -42.41 54.55
C LEU A 149 11.19 -41.69 54.01
N ARG A 150 11.92 -42.29 53.08
CA ARG A 150 13.10 -41.66 52.47
C ARG A 150 12.72 -40.38 51.73
N ALA A 151 11.65 -40.41 50.93
CA ALA A 151 11.21 -39.23 50.18
C ALA A 151 10.80 -38.08 51.11
N ASP A 152 10.02 -38.36 52.17
CA ASP A 152 9.62 -37.33 53.14
C ASP A 152 10.80 -36.85 54.00
N LEU A 153 11.76 -37.72 54.32
CA LEU A 153 12.98 -37.36 55.03
C LEU A 153 13.88 -36.44 54.18
N GLU A 154 14.02 -36.73 52.89
CA GLU A 154 14.74 -35.85 51.94
C GLU A 154 14.10 -34.46 51.89
N GLN A 155 12.77 -34.39 51.78
CA GLN A 155 12.05 -33.11 51.82
C GLN A 155 12.24 -32.39 53.15
N THR A 156 12.13 -33.12 54.27
CA THR A 156 12.31 -32.58 55.62
C THR A 156 13.71 -32.00 55.83
N ILE A 157 14.76 -32.71 55.41
CA ILE A 157 16.14 -32.23 55.46
C ILE A 157 16.33 -30.99 54.58
N ARG A 158 15.74 -30.96 53.38
CA ARG A 158 15.80 -29.79 52.49
C ARG A 158 15.16 -28.57 53.16
N LEU A 159 13.96 -28.70 53.72
CA LEU A 159 13.26 -27.61 54.39
C LEU A 159 14.02 -27.14 55.64
N ALA A 160 14.51 -28.06 56.48
CA ALA A 160 15.23 -27.73 57.70
C ALA A 160 16.50 -26.87 57.46
N ARG A 161 17.13 -26.98 56.27
CA ARG A 161 18.35 -26.24 55.96
C ARG A 161 18.14 -24.75 55.67
N PHE A 162 16.92 -24.33 55.30
CA PHE A 162 16.63 -22.93 54.97
C PHE A 162 15.50 -22.31 55.80
N THR A 163 14.94 -23.04 56.77
CA THR A 163 14.00 -22.49 57.75
C THR A 163 14.73 -21.83 58.94
N PRO A 164 14.17 -20.75 59.53
CA PRO A 164 14.69 -20.14 60.75
C PRO A 164 14.80 -21.15 61.91
N GLU A 165 15.75 -20.93 62.81
CA GLU A 165 15.96 -21.80 63.99
C GLU A 165 14.89 -21.62 65.08
N VAL A 166 14.24 -20.44 65.15
CA VAL A 166 13.08 -20.21 66.03
C VAL A 166 11.85 -20.78 65.33
N ASP A 167 11.00 -21.53 66.06
CA ASP A 167 9.78 -22.18 65.52
C ASP A 167 10.04 -23.01 64.23
N LYS A 168 11.22 -23.63 64.16
CA LYS A 168 11.74 -24.29 62.97
C LYS A 168 10.80 -25.34 62.39
N TYR A 169 10.21 -26.15 63.25
CA TYR A 169 9.30 -27.21 62.83
C TYR A 169 7.98 -26.65 62.31
N GLU A 170 7.41 -25.64 62.99
CA GLU A 170 6.18 -24.97 62.58
C GLU A 170 6.34 -24.31 61.20
N HIS A 171 7.49 -23.70 60.96
CA HIS A 171 7.88 -23.18 59.66
C HIS A 171 7.91 -24.28 58.59
N MET A 172 8.57 -25.42 58.86
CA MET A 172 8.62 -26.56 57.94
C MET A 172 7.23 -27.14 57.65
N ALA A 173 6.39 -27.29 58.67
CA ALA A 173 5.03 -27.82 58.53
C ALA A 173 4.15 -26.91 57.66
N ARG A 174 4.20 -25.58 57.87
CA ARG A 174 3.51 -24.61 57.02
C ARG A 174 4.00 -24.67 55.57
N LEU A 175 5.32 -24.70 55.36
CA LEU A 175 5.90 -24.83 54.02
C LEU A 175 5.46 -26.12 53.32
N LYS A 176 5.43 -27.26 54.02
CA LYS A 176 4.90 -28.52 53.47
C LYS A 176 3.44 -28.38 53.05
N LYS A 177 2.60 -27.71 53.85
CA LYS A 177 1.19 -27.45 53.54
C LYS A 177 1.01 -26.56 52.30
N MET A 178 1.88 -25.57 52.13
CA MET A 178 2.00 -24.73 50.93
C MET A 178 2.62 -25.47 49.73
N LYS A 179 2.93 -26.78 49.86
CA LYS A 179 3.62 -27.59 48.85
C LYS A 179 5.00 -27.05 48.46
N VAL A 180 5.71 -26.42 49.39
CA VAL A 180 7.12 -26.05 49.24
C VAL A 180 7.98 -27.26 49.60
N THR A 181 8.87 -27.63 48.69
CA THR A 181 9.75 -28.82 48.79
C THR A 181 11.23 -28.46 48.78
N LYS A 182 11.58 -27.31 48.18
CA LYS A 182 12.95 -26.78 48.07
C LYS A 182 12.94 -25.25 48.19
N ALA A 183 14.10 -24.68 48.47
CA ALA A 183 14.27 -23.23 48.57
C ALA A 183 13.90 -22.50 47.27
N GLY A 184 14.15 -23.11 46.10
CA GLY A 184 13.76 -22.56 44.79
C GLY A 184 12.25 -22.31 44.65
N ASP A 185 11.41 -23.16 45.26
CA ASP A 185 9.94 -22.99 45.20
C ASP A 185 9.49 -21.67 45.87
N VAL A 186 10.30 -21.12 46.80
CA VAL A 186 10.07 -19.84 47.45
C VAL A 186 10.45 -18.68 46.53
N THR A 187 11.55 -18.81 45.76
CA THR A 187 11.98 -17.77 44.81
C THR A 187 11.09 -17.73 43.57
N ASP A 188 10.64 -18.89 43.08
CA ASP A 188 9.79 -19.03 41.88
C ASP A 188 8.42 -18.38 42.06
N ARG A 189 7.88 -18.38 43.30
CA ARG A 189 6.62 -17.70 43.64
C ARG A 189 6.71 -16.17 43.66
N GLY A 190 7.91 -15.58 43.72
CA GLY A 190 8.09 -14.16 44.02
C GLY A 190 7.89 -13.83 45.51
N LYS A 191 8.52 -12.74 45.98
CA LYS A 191 8.57 -12.45 47.42
C LYS A 191 7.19 -12.12 47.97
N ALA A 192 6.42 -11.33 47.23
CA ALA A 192 5.12 -10.85 47.69
C ALA A 192 4.07 -11.96 47.77
N ALA A 193 3.92 -12.76 46.70
CA ALA A 193 2.93 -13.83 46.67
C ALA A 193 3.24 -14.91 47.71
N PHE A 194 4.52 -15.26 47.91
CA PHE A 194 4.93 -16.18 48.96
C PHE A 194 4.59 -15.64 50.36
N VAL A 195 4.88 -14.36 50.64
CA VAL A 195 4.53 -13.74 51.94
C VAL A 195 3.02 -13.84 52.19
N LYS A 196 2.19 -13.51 51.20
CA LYS A 196 0.73 -13.59 51.29
C LYS A 196 0.23 -15.02 51.53
N GLU A 197 0.74 -16.00 50.79
CA GLU A 197 0.38 -17.42 50.97
C GLU A 197 0.80 -17.92 52.36
N TYR A 198 1.99 -17.51 52.82
CA TYR A 198 2.53 -17.88 54.13
C TYR A 198 1.75 -17.24 55.29
N GLU A 199 1.30 -15.99 55.14
CA GLU A 199 0.42 -15.31 56.10
C GLU A 199 -0.97 -15.97 56.16
N ASN A 200 -1.54 -16.37 55.02
CA ASN A 200 -2.81 -17.11 54.96
C ASN A 200 -2.75 -18.43 55.73
N GLU A 201 -1.58 -19.07 55.79
CA GLU A 201 -1.32 -20.28 56.58
C GLU A 201 -1.02 -19.99 58.07
N GLY A 202 -1.33 -18.78 58.53
CA GLY A 202 -1.22 -18.39 59.95
C GLY A 202 0.21 -18.09 60.40
N GLY A 203 1.10 -17.71 59.48
CA GLY A 203 2.40 -17.13 59.80
C GLY A 203 2.28 -15.65 60.17
N SER A 204 2.90 -15.22 61.28
CA SER A 204 2.77 -13.82 61.77
C SER A 204 4.11 -13.13 62.06
N GLU A 205 5.24 -13.66 61.56
CA GLU A 205 6.57 -13.15 61.87
C GLU A 205 7.29 -12.59 60.63
N ILE A 206 7.38 -11.25 60.59
CA ILE A 206 8.12 -10.48 59.56
C ILE A 206 9.62 -10.85 59.55
N GLU A 207 10.19 -11.30 60.67
CA GLU A 207 11.59 -11.77 60.76
C GLU A 207 11.82 -13.16 60.15
N GLY A 208 10.85 -14.08 60.22
CA GLY A 208 10.93 -15.39 59.58
C GLY A 208 10.89 -15.30 58.05
N LEU A 209 10.03 -14.42 57.52
CA LEU A 209 9.79 -14.20 56.09
C LEU A 209 11.02 -13.66 55.32
N ASN A 210 11.73 -12.67 55.89
CA ASN A 210 12.97 -12.16 55.28
C ASN A 210 14.11 -13.20 55.33
N ASN A 211 14.09 -14.09 56.32
CA ASN A 211 15.07 -15.17 56.43
C ASN A 211 14.83 -16.29 55.41
N PHE A 212 13.58 -16.69 55.14
CA PHE A 212 13.28 -17.68 54.08
C PHE A 212 13.73 -17.18 52.71
N TYR A 213 13.30 -15.99 52.33
CA TYR A 213 13.65 -15.41 51.03
C TYR A 213 15.14 -15.12 50.95
N GLY A 214 15.75 -14.62 52.04
CA GLY A 214 17.19 -14.38 52.11
C GLY A 214 18.01 -15.67 52.02
N ALA A 215 17.58 -16.76 52.66
CA ALA A 215 18.26 -18.06 52.59
C ALA A 215 18.11 -18.71 51.22
N ALA A 216 16.90 -18.69 50.65
CA ALA A 216 16.64 -19.19 49.30
C ALA A 216 17.41 -18.38 48.24
N HIS A 217 17.43 -17.06 48.37
CA HIS A 217 18.19 -16.20 47.48
C HIS A 217 19.71 -16.41 47.60
N ARG A 218 20.24 -16.57 48.82
CA ARG A 218 21.65 -16.94 49.01
C ARG A 218 21.99 -18.28 48.37
N GLN A 219 21.11 -19.28 48.50
CA GLN A 219 21.31 -20.57 47.85
C GLN A 219 21.33 -20.41 46.32
N ALA A 220 20.36 -19.71 45.74
CA ALA A 220 20.33 -19.42 44.30
C ALA A 220 21.56 -18.62 43.83
N GLN A 221 22.04 -17.66 44.62
CA GLN A 221 23.28 -16.91 44.34
C GLN A 221 24.51 -17.82 44.37
N VAL A 222 24.62 -18.72 45.34
CA VAL A 222 25.72 -19.69 45.42
C VAL A 222 25.67 -20.67 44.23
N GLU A 223 24.48 -21.11 43.84
CA GLU A 223 24.27 -21.94 42.65
C GLU A 223 24.65 -21.18 41.37
N MET A 224 24.27 -19.90 41.24
CA MET A 224 24.63 -19.03 40.10
C MET A 224 26.13 -18.70 40.05
N LEU A 225 26.74 -18.40 41.19
CA LEU A 225 28.19 -18.24 41.31
C LEU A 225 28.88 -19.56 40.96
N GLY A 226 28.32 -20.69 41.41
CA GLY A 226 28.68 -22.02 40.97
C GLY A 226 28.64 -22.12 39.44
N MET A 227 27.51 -21.82 38.80
CA MET A 227 27.36 -21.85 37.33
C MET A 227 28.40 -20.99 36.62
N LYS A 228 28.64 -19.77 37.10
CA LYS A 228 29.55 -18.81 36.48
C LYS A 228 31.04 -19.20 36.60
N TYR A 229 31.43 -19.80 37.72
CA TYR A 229 32.84 -20.05 38.02
C TYR A 229 33.25 -21.53 37.86
N LEU A 230 32.30 -22.48 37.92
CA LEU A 230 32.57 -23.91 37.70
C LEU A 230 32.79 -24.24 36.22
N SER A 231 32.23 -23.46 35.30
CA SER A 231 32.42 -23.68 33.85
C SER A 231 33.84 -23.34 33.38
N ASP A 232 34.51 -22.40 34.05
CA ASP A 232 35.85 -21.92 33.69
C ASP A 232 36.99 -22.58 34.49
N LEU A 233 36.66 -23.31 35.56
CA LEU A 233 37.64 -23.84 36.51
C LEU A 233 37.38 -25.32 36.77
N ASP A 234 38.29 -26.18 36.31
CA ASP A 234 38.42 -27.59 36.71
C ASP A 234 38.96 -27.69 38.17
N VAL A 235 38.31 -26.98 39.08
CA VAL A 235 38.75 -26.81 40.47
C VAL A 235 37.57 -27.10 41.39
N GLY A 236 37.53 -28.32 41.92
CA GLY A 236 36.67 -28.66 43.04
C GLY A 236 36.95 -27.73 44.23
N TYR A 237 35.89 -27.16 44.83
CA TYR A 237 36.00 -26.24 45.96
C TYR A 237 36.84 -26.82 47.11
N TYR A 238 37.99 -26.22 47.39
CA TYR A 238 38.83 -26.56 48.56
C TYR A 238 38.27 -26.06 49.91
N VAL A 239 37.09 -25.40 49.89
CA VAL A 239 36.41 -24.89 51.10
C VAL A 239 35.23 -25.79 51.54
N LEU A 240 34.86 -26.78 50.73
CA LEU A 240 34.01 -27.89 51.15
C LEU A 240 34.87 -29.16 51.15
N ASN A 241 35.42 -29.48 52.32
CA ASN A 241 36.14 -30.73 52.51
C ASN A 241 35.18 -31.91 52.35
N SER A 242 35.08 -32.44 51.15
CA SER A 242 34.51 -33.75 50.93
C SER A 242 35.19 -34.38 49.73
N GLY A 243 35.91 -35.48 49.99
CA GLY A 243 36.25 -36.45 48.97
C GLY A 243 34.98 -36.97 48.31
N ILE A 244 34.54 -36.26 47.27
CA ILE A 244 33.42 -36.56 46.40
C ILE A 244 34.05 -37.13 45.13
N LYS A 245 33.86 -38.43 44.87
CA LYS A 245 34.22 -39.04 43.58
C LYS A 245 33.02 -39.34 42.70
N ASP A 246 31.79 -39.30 43.23
CA ASP A 246 30.57 -39.63 42.48
C ASP A 246 29.39 -38.76 42.97
N ASP A 247 29.31 -37.50 42.55
CA ASP A 247 28.11 -36.63 42.68
C ASP A 247 27.72 -36.09 41.30
N PRO A 248 26.45 -35.64 41.12
CA PRO A 248 25.96 -35.04 39.88
C PRO A 248 26.75 -33.78 39.53
N ASN A 249 27.80 -33.93 38.71
CA ASN A 249 28.51 -32.81 38.11
C ASN A 249 27.77 -32.29 36.88
N TRP A 250 28.07 -31.05 36.47
CA TRP A 250 27.40 -30.36 35.37
C TRP A 250 27.38 -31.19 34.09
N LYS A 251 28.51 -31.80 33.75
CA LYS A 251 28.62 -32.74 32.64
C LYS A 251 27.61 -33.89 32.66
N ASN A 252 27.36 -34.48 33.83
CA ASN A 252 26.42 -35.59 33.99
C ASN A 252 24.95 -35.13 34.00
N LEU A 253 24.67 -33.91 34.46
CA LEU A 253 23.31 -33.36 34.53
C LEU A 253 22.85 -32.74 33.20
N PHE A 254 23.75 -32.07 32.47
CA PHE A 254 23.41 -31.22 31.33
C PHE A 254 24.17 -31.57 30.03
N GLY A 255 25.09 -32.53 30.06
CA GLY A 255 25.84 -32.97 28.88
C GLY A 255 27.17 -32.22 28.69
N SER A 256 27.66 -32.10 27.45
CA SER A 256 29.00 -31.54 27.20
C SER A 256 29.10 -30.07 27.61
N GLU A 257 30.19 -29.71 28.32
CA GLU A 257 30.54 -28.35 28.76
C GLU A 257 31.31 -27.56 27.68
N ASP A 258 31.30 -28.05 26.44
CA ASP A 258 32.05 -27.44 25.34
C ASP A 258 31.47 -26.06 24.98
N HIS A 259 32.12 -24.98 25.44
CA HIS A 259 31.83 -23.57 25.11
C HIS A 259 32.15 -23.18 23.65
N CYS A 260 31.97 -24.09 22.70
CA CYS A 260 32.39 -23.93 21.31
C CYS A 260 31.56 -22.87 20.57
N GLY A 261 32.23 -21.88 19.96
CA GLY A 261 31.86 -21.17 18.71
C GLY A 261 30.40 -20.75 18.50
N CYS A 262 29.62 -20.62 19.57
CA CYS A 262 28.17 -20.47 19.47
C CYS A 262 27.85 -19.06 18.94
N GLN A 263 27.02 -18.99 17.91
CA GLN A 263 26.57 -17.69 17.39
C GLN A 263 25.83 -16.93 18.49
N HIS A 264 25.99 -15.60 18.51
CA HIS A 264 25.42 -14.75 19.56
C HIS A 264 23.92 -14.97 19.77
N CYS A 265 23.13 -15.24 18.73
CA CYS A 265 21.69 -15.57 18.80
C CYS A 265 21.34 -16.81 19.66
N LYS A 266 22.30 -17.71 19.87
CA LYS A 266 22.13 -18.94 20.68
C LYS A 266 22.78 -18.80 22.07
N SER A 267 23.32 -17.62 22.38
CA SER A 267 23.92 -17.32 23.68
C SER A 267 22.85 -17.10 24.75
N VAL A 268 23.21 -17.32 26.01
CA VAL A 268 22.45 -16.84 27.18
C VAL A 268 22.39 -15.32 27.28
N TYR A 269 23.25 -14.60 26.55
CA TYR A 269 23.22 -13.14 26.41
C TYR A 269 22.50 -12.67 25.13
N SER A 270 21.89 -13.59 24.38
CA SER A 270 21.24 -13.27 23.11
C SER A 270 19.98 -12.42 23.28
N PRO A 271 19.52 -11.75 22.21
CA PRO A 271 18.18 -11.14 22.19
C PRO A 271 17.07 -12.16 22.48
N ALA A 272 17.24 -13.43 22.10
CA ALA A 272 16.27 -14.49 22.36
C ALA A 272 16.17 -14.81 23.86
N ALA A 273 17.32 -14.90 24.55
CA ALA A 273 17.36 -15.06 26.00
C ALA A 273 16.77 -13.84 26.73
N TYR A 274 17.02 -12.64 26.20
CA TYR A 274 16.41 -11.42 26.72
C TYR A 274 14.89 -11.41 26.58
N LEU A 275 14.35 -11.78 25.42
CA LEU A 275 12.90 -11.90 25.23
C LEU A 275 12.30 -12.91 26.22
N ALA A 276 12.92 -14.08 26.36
CA ALA A 276 12.47 -15.10 27.32
C ALA A 276 12.45 -14.57 28.77
N ASP A 277 13.49 -13.84 29.19
CA ASP A 277 13.56 -13.21 30.50
C ASP A 277 12.51 -12.11 30.69
N CYS A 278 12.22 -11.29 29.66
CA CYS A 278 11.14 -10.31 29.71
C CYS A 278 9.75 -10.95 29.80
N LEU A 279 9.50 -12.05 29.08
CA LEU A 279 8.23 -12.79 29.16
C LEU A 279 8.07 -13.45 30.54
N HIS A 280 9.14 -14.03 31.07
CA HIS A 280 9.13 -14.59 32.43
C HIS A 280 8.90 -13.52 33.50
N PHE A 281 9.46 -12.31 33.32
CA PHE A 281 9.16 -11.16 34.18
C PHE A 281 7.67 -10.82 34.16
N LEU A 282 7.00 -10.86 33.00
CA LEU A 282 5.56 -10.63 32.91
C LEU A 282 4.74 -11.75 33.54
N GLU A 283 5.14 -13.01 33.36
CA GLU A 283 4.50 -14.18 33.98
C GLU A 283 4.56 -14.08 35.51
N LYS A 284 5.73 -13.76 36.07
CA LYS A 284 5.93 -13.57 37.51
C LYS A 284 5.05 -12.47 38.10
N ASN A 285 4.74 -11.43 37.32
CA ASN A 285 3.94 -10.28 37.76
C ASN A 285 2.47 -10.33 37.28
N ASP A 286 1.97 -11.50 36.87
CA ASP A 286 0.58 -11.73 36.44
C ASP A 286 0.11 -10.78 35.31
N ALA A 287 1.04 -10.40 34.42
CA ALA A 287 0.80 -9.47 33.31
C ALA A 287 0.98 -10.14 31.92
N PHE A 288 1.39 -11.41 31.87
CA PHE A 288 1.62 -12.11 30.60
C PHE A 288 0.33 -12.42 29.84
N ASP A 289 -0.76 -12.79 30.53
CA ASP A 289 -1.99 -13.22 29.89
C ASP A 289 -2.62 -12.14 29.00
N GLU A 290 -2.56 -10.88 29.43
CA GLU A 290 -3.10 -9.76 28.65
C GLU A 290 -2.21 -9.42 27.44
N LEU A 291 -0.88 -9.53 27.56
CA LEU A 291 0.02 -9.47 26.39
C LEU A 291 -0.32 -10.59 25.41
N ASN A 292 -0.44 -11.82 25.91
CA ASN A 292 -0.68 -13.01 25.09
C ASN A 292 -2.04 -12.98 24.40
N ARG A 293 -3.05 -12.34 25.01
CA ARG A 293 -4.36 -12.11 24.39
C ARG A 293 -4.27 -11.20 23.16
N ARG A 294 -3.45 -10.14 23.22
CA ARG A 294 -3.30 -9.15 22.13
C ARG A 294 -2.30 -9.58 21.06
N ARG A 295 -1.21 -10.25 21.48
CA ARG A 295 -0.09 -10.69 20.65
C ARG A 295 0.29 -12.15 20.93
N PRO A 296 -0.63 -13.10 20.70
CA PRO A 296 -0.36 -14.54 20.90
C PRO A 296 0.70 -15.10 19.95
N ASP A 297 1.07 -14.37 18.90
CA ASP A 297 2.22 -14.69 18.06
C ASP A 297 3.55 -14.64 18.82
N ILE A 298 3.69 -13.81 19.86
CA ILE A 298 4.97 -13.66 20.57
C ILE A 298 5.37 -14.95 21.31
N GLN A 299 4.43 -15.65 21.95
CA GLN A 299 4.74 -16.89 22.69
C GLN A 299 5.12 -18.07 21.77
N HIS A 300 4.73 -18.02 20.49
CA HIS A 300 4.99 -19.08 19.52
C HIS A 300 6.18 -18.77 18.60
N LEU A 301 6.86 -17.64 18.78
CA LEU A 301 8.03 -17.25 18.01
C LEU A 301 9.23 -18.15 18.36
N LEU A 302 9.85 -18.78 17.36
CA LEU A 302 11.03 -19.60 17.60
C LEU A 302 12.23 -18.73 18.00
N LEU A 303 12.87 -19.11 19.10
CA LEU A 303 14.09 -18.49 19.63
C LEU A 303 15.33 -18.96 18.85
N ASN A 304 15.41 -18.64 17.55
CA ASN A 304 16.49 -19.04 16.64
C ASN A 304 17.22 -17.83 16.02
N CYS A 305 18.26 -18.11 15.23
CA CYS A 305 19.12 -17.08 14.65
C CYS A 305 18.46 -16.33 13.50
N GLU A 306 17.61 -17.02 12.75
CA GLU A 306 16.87 -16.50 11.61
C GLU A 306 15.89 -15.40 12.08
N ASN A 307 15.07 -15.68 13.10
CA ASN A 307 14.16 -14.68 13.68
C ASN A 307 14.90 -13.55 14.41
N ALA A 308 16.08 -13.83 14.96
CA ALA A 308 16.87 -12.84 15.69
C ALA A 308 17.58 -11.83 14.77
N ASN A 309 18.20 -12.31 13.69
CA ASN A 309 19.19 -11.54 12.94
C ASN A 309 18.78 -11.17 11.51
N THR A 310 17.84 -11.91 10.90
CA THR A 310 17.47 -11.63 9.51
C THR A 310 16.65 -10.36 9.45
N ALA A 311 17.19 -9.34 8.78
CA ALA A 311 16.52 -8.07 8.58
C ALA A 311 15.44 -8.17 7.49
N MET A 312 14.29 -7.54 7.73
CA MET A 312 13.16 -7.43 6.82
C MET A 312 12.43 -6.09 7.03
N PRO A 313 11.62 -5.64 6.07
CA PRO A 313 10.78 -4.46 6.24
C PRO A 313 9.86 -4.60 7.45
N TYR A 314 9.84 -3.58 8.30
CA TYR A 314 9.00 -3.54 9.50
C TYR A 314 7.51 -3.64 9.13
N ILE A 315 7.11 -2.98 8.04
CA ILE A 315 5.74 -2.98 7.53
C ILE A 315 5.22 -4.38 7.18
N ASP A 316 6.08 -5.32 6.76
CA ASP A 316 5.65 -6.70 6.47
C ASP A 316 5.13 -7.38 7.73
N LEU A 317 5.78 -7.13 8.87
CA LEU A 317 5.34 -7.67 10.16
C LEU A 317 4.08 -6.98 10.70
N VAL A 318 3.90 -5.69 10.39
CA VAL A 318 2.65 -4.97 10.68
C VAL A 318 1.51 -5.58 9.89
N ASN A 319 1.70 -5.76 8.58
CA ASN A 319 0.69 -6.34 7.70
C ASN A 319 0.34 -7.75 8.15
N GLU A 320 1.31 -8.60 8.53
CA GLU A 320 1.01 -9.93 9.08
C GLU A 320 0.12 -9.90 10.33
N VAL A 321 0.34 -8.93 11.24
CA VAL A 321 -0.48 -8.77 12.46
C VAL A 321 -1.88 -8.24 12.11
N LEU A 322 -1.98 -7.28 11.19
CA LEU A 322 -3.27 -6.74 10.76
C LEU A 322 -4.08 -7.75 9.94
N GLU A 323 -3.45 -8.50 9.03
CA GLU A 323 -4.06 -9.61 8.27
C GLU A 323 -4.66 -10.65 9.22
N ALA A 324 -3.89 -11.04 10.25
CA ALA A 324 -4.36 -11.95 11.30
C ALA A 324 -5.57 -11.39 12.05
N ALA A 325 -5.60 -10.08 12.30
CA ALA A 325 -6.70 -9.41 12.96
C ALA A 325 -7.97 -9.32 12.10
N VAL A 326 -7.83 -9.07 10.80
CA VAL A 326 -8.95 -9.08 9.83
C VAL A 326 -9.61 -10.46 9.76
N GLU A 327 -8.81 -11.53 9.77
CA GLU A 327 -9.32 -12.91 9.74
C GLU A 327 -9.85 -13.41 11.10
N GLY A 328 -9.59 -12.68 12.19
CA GLY A 328 -9.89 -13.14 13.55
C GLY A 328 -9.03 -14.32 14.03
N GLU A 329 -7.88 -14.55 13.38
CA GLU A 329 -6.98 -15.68 13.64
C GLU A 329 -5.67 -15.24 14.27
N HIS A 330 -5.50 -15.47 15.57
CA HIS A 330 -4.33 -15.00 16.30
C HIS A 330 -3.29 -16.09 16.64
N ASN A 331 -3.56 -17.38 16.40
CA ASN A 331 -2.87 -18.46 17.11
C ASN A 331 -1.59 -19.05 16.47
N THR A 332 -0.99 -18.45 15.43
CA THR A 332 0.28 -18.99 14.86
C THR A 332 1.31 -17.91 14.57
N ALA A 333 2.47 -18.00 15.22
CA ALA A 333 3.62 -17.18 14.89
C ALA A 333 4.23 -17.62 13.56
N LYS A 334 4.35 -16.69 12.62
CA LYS A 334 5.13 -16.89 11.40
C LYS A 334 6.62 -16.83 11.72
N GLN A 335 7.41 -17.67 11.04
CA GLN A 335 8.85 -17.79 11.25
C GLN A 335 9.58 -17.26 10.03
N THR A 336 10.77 -16.71 10.24
CA THR A 336 11.65 -16.28 9.14
C THR A 336 12.41 -17.48 8.59
N THR A 337 12.28 -17.72 7.29
CA THR A 337 13.03 -18.79 6.59
C THR A 337 13.83 -18.26 5.39
N LEU A 338 13.48 -17.10 4.86
CA LEU A 338 14.16 -16.47 3.72
C LEU A 338 15.34 -15.59 4.15
N SER A 339 16.21 -15.25 3.19
CA SER A 339 17.31 -14.30 3.41
C SER A 339 16.82 -12.85 3.44
N THR A 340 17.59 -11.95 4.05
CA THR A 340 17.29 -10.50 4.04
C THR A 340 17.10 -9.94 2.63
N ARG A 341 17.84 -10.43 1.64
CA ARG A 341 17.75 -9.94 0.26
C ARG A 341 16.42 -10.31 -0.39
N GLU A 342 15.86 -11.47 -0.03
CA GLU A 342 14.55 -11.94 -0.48
C GLU A 342 13.40 -11.22 0.26
N LEU A 343 13.52 -11.05 1.58
CA LEU A 343 12.49 -10.40 2.40
C LEU A 343 12.32 -8.91 2.09
N VAL A 344 13.42 -8.23 1.83
CA VAL A 344 13.37 -6.82 1.39
C VAL A 344 12.66 -6.73 0.04
N ALA A 345 12.81 -7.72 -0.83
CA ALA A 345 12.17 -7.79 -2.13
C ALA A 345 10.67 -8.11 -2.05
N ASN A 346 10.28 -9.14 -1.30
CA ASN A 346 8.90 -9.60 -1.18
C ASN A 346 8.58 -10.06 0.25
N PRO A 347 7.34 -9.84 0.73
CA PRO A 347 6.91 -10.42 2.00
C PRO A 347 6.96 -11.95 1.91
N GLU A 348 7.39 -12.60 2.99
CA GLU A 348 7.43 -14.07 3.08
C GLU A 348 6.06 -14.67 3.39
N HIS A 349 5.28 -13.98 4.23
CA HIS A 349 3.96 -14.42 4.65
C HIS A 349 2.95 -13.37 4.22
N THR A 350 1.87 -13.83 3.60
CA THR A 350 0.72 -13.00 3.22
C THR A 350 -0.50 -13.89 3.33
N ARG A 351 -1.53 -13.42 4.02
CA ARG A 351 -2.78 -14.18 4.17
C ARG A 351 -3.80 -13.73 3.13
N SER A 352 -4.00 -14.53 2.09
CA SER A 352 -4.89 -14.18 0.96
C SER A 352 -6.33 -13.93 1.38
N GLN A 353 -6.84 -14.63 2.41
CA GLN A 353 -8.23 -14.50 2.84
C GLN A 353 -8.54 -13.11 3.41
N ALA A 354 -7.60 -12.47 4.11
CA ALA A 354 -7.73 -11.07 4.52
C ALA A 354 -7.98 -10.14 3.33
N TYR A 355 -7.30 -10.35 2.21
CA TYR A 355 -7.46 -9.53 0.99
C TYR A 355 -8.74 -9.86 0.22
N GLU A 356 -9.22 -11.10 0.26
CA GLU A 356 -10.57 -11.42 -0.24
C GLU A 356 -11.66 -10.66 0.55
N THR A 357 -11.49 -10.53 1.87
CA THR A 357 -12.39 -9.72 2.71
C THR A 357 -12.32 -8.24 2.36
N LEU A 358 -11.10 -7.69 2.19
CA LEU A 358 -10.91 -6.29 1.79
C LEU A 358 -11.45 -6.00 0.39
N LYS A 359 -11.22 -6.89 -0.58
CA LYS A 359 -11.67 -6.75 -1.97
C LYS A 359 -13.17 -6.51 -2.10
N THR A 360 -13.96 -7.12 -1.22
CA THR A 360 -15.44 -7.00 -1.21
C THR A 360 -15.97 -6.08 -0.09
N ALA A 361 -15.10 -5.36 0.62
CA ALA A 361 -15.50 -4.57 1.78
C ALA A 361 -16.31 -3.33 1.36
N ILE A 362 -17.57 -3.27 1.80
CA ILE A 362 -18.42 -2.08 1.63
C ILE A 362 -17.97 -0.97 2.58
N TYR A 363 -17.70 -1.29 3.84
CA TYR A 363 -17.22 -0.36 4.85
C TYR A 363 -15.94 -0.92 5.47
N PRO A 364 -14.97 -0.07 5.89
CA PRO A 364 -14.89 1.37 5.67
C PRO A 364 -14.53 1.73 4.22
N TRP A 365 -14.71 3.00 3.85
CA TRP A 365 -14.60 3.45 2.45
C TRP A 365 -13.22 3.23 1.82
N LYS A 366 -12.15 3.18 2.64
CA LYS A 366 -10.77 2.94 2.22
C LYS A 366 -10.38 1.45 2.19
N ALA A 367 -11.25 0.55 2.66
CA ALA A 367 -10.91 -0.87 2.77
C ALA A 367 -11.08 -1.67 1.47
N SER A 368 -11.83 -1.16 0.48
CA SER A 368 -11.99 -1.81 -0.81
C SER A 368 -10.66 -1.83 -1.57
N PHE A 369 -9.93 -2.94 -1.43
CA PHE A 369 -8.57 -3.09 -1.91
C PHE A 369 -8.36 -4.47 -2.51
N ASP A 370 -8.04 -4.49 -3.81
CA ASP A 370 -7.67 -5.71 -4.55
C ASP A 370 -6.15 -5.77 -4.70
N LEU A 371 -5.51 -6.61 -3.86
CA LEU A 371 -4.06 -6.78 -3.85
C LEU A 371 -3.53 -7.33 -5.18
N ASP A 372 -4.20 -8.33 -5.74
CA ASP A 372 -3.76 -8.99 -6.97
C ASP A 372 -3.84 -8.00 -8.13
N ASN A 373 -4.97 -7.31 -8.28
CA ASN A 373 -5.15 -6.34 -9.35
C ASN A 373 -4.12 -5.20 -9.26
N ARG A 374 -3.87 -4.70 -8.05
CA ARG A 374 -2.87 -3.66 -7.81
C ARG A 374 -1.46 -4.09 -8.18
N LEU A 375 -1.07 -5.31 -7.80
CA LEU A 375 0.22 -5.88 -8.19
C LEU A 375 0.31 -6.03 -9.72
N GLY A 376 -0.71 -6.61 -10.35
CA GLY A 376 -0.77 -6.79 -11.80
C GLY A 376 -0.54 -5.48 -12.54
N HIS A 377 -1.27 -4.41 -12.17
CA HIS A 377 -1.12 -3.09 -12.76
C HIS A 377 0.29 -2.50 -12.59
N ILE A 378 0.88 -2.60 -11.40
CA ILE A 378 2.24 -2.09 -11.15
C ILE A 378 3.27 -2.83 -12.01
N TYR A 379 3.18 -4.16 -12.11
CA TYR A 379 4.11 -4.95 -12.90
C TYR A 379 3.90 -4.79 -14.42
N LEU A 380 2.66 -4.68 -14.90
CA LEU A 380 2.37 -4.33 -16.29
C LEU A 380 2.95 -2.96 -16.66
N LYS A 381 2.73 -1.96 -15.81
CA LYS A 381 3.30 -0.62 -16.01
C LYS A 381 4.83 -0.66 -16.01
N HIS A 382 5.44 -1.46 -15.13
CA HIS A 382 6.89 -1.67 -15.13
C HIS A 382 7.39 -2.36 -16.41
N LEU A 383 6.58 -3.25 -17.00
CA LEU A 383 6.81 -3.84 -18.31
C LEU A 383 6.57 -2.84 -19.46
N GLY A 384 6.12 -1.61 -19.20
CA GLY A 384 5.81 -0.62 -20.23
C GLY A 384 4.45 -0.84 -20.90
N VAL A 385 3.58 -1.67 -20.31
CA VAL A 385 2.26 -1.99 -20.82
C VAL A 385 1.20 -1.31 -19.96
N GLN A 386 0.27 -0.60 -20.60
CA GLN A 386 -0.85 0.00 -19.91
C GLN A 386 -2.02 -0.98 -19.87
N PRO A 387 -2.62 -1.29 -18.70
CA PRO A 387 -3.70 -2.27 -18.59
C PRO A 387 -4.89 -1.99 -19.50
N HIS A 388 -5.34 -0.73 -19.58
CA HIS A 388 -6.45 -0.32 -20.44
C HIS A 388 -6.18 -0.58 -21.93
N ARG A 389 -4.92 -0.48 -22.39
CA ARG A 389 -4.58 -0.74 -23.78
C ARG A 389 -4.72 -2.22 -24.13
N LEU A 390 -4.46 -3.13 -23.18
CA LEU A 390 -4.71 -4.56 -23.39
C LEU A 390 -6.21 -4.83 -23.58
N ILE A 391 -7.06 -4.16 -22.81
CA ILE A 391 -8.52 -4.27 -22.92
C ILE A 391 -9.00 -3.71 -24.26
N GLU A 392 -8.53 -2.54 -24.68
CA GLU A 392 -8.84 -1.96 -26.00
C GLU A 392 -8.38 -2.85 -27.17
N LEU A 393 -7.22 -3.51 -27.03
CA LEU A 393 -6.67 -4.37 -28.08
C LEU A 393 -7.42 -5.70 -28.19
N PHE A 394 -7.70 -6.38 -27.07
CA PHE A 394 -8.16 -7.78 -27.04
C PHE A 394 -9.56 -7.99 -26.45
N GLY A 395 -10.26 -6.94 -26.01
CA GLY A 395 -11.60 -7.07 -25.43
C GLY A 395 -12.59 -7.67 -26.42
N THR A 396 -13.31 -8.72 -25.98
CA THR A 396 -14.16 -9.59 -26.82
C THR A 396 -15.67 -9.32 -26.68
N GLN A 397 -16.07 -8.22 -26.04
CA GLN A 397 -17.48 -7.82 -25.91
C GLN A 397 -17.57 -6.29 -26.04
N ALA A 398 -18.15 -5.79 -27.14
CA ALA A 398 -18.46 -4.37 -27.27
C ALA A 398 -19.37 -3.88 -26.12
N GLU A 399 -20.23 -4.75 -25.60
CA GLU A 399 -21.06 -4.51 -24.42
C GLU A 399 -20.20 -4.67 -23.15
N GLY A 400 -19.82 -3.54 -22.53
CA GLY A 400 -19.02 -3.52 -21.30
C GLY A 400 -17.52 -3.24 -21.48
N LEU A 401 -17.03 -3.13 -22.72
CA LEU A 401 -15.64 -2.75 -22.99
C LEU A 401 -15.26 -1.43 -22.31
N GLU A 402 -16.11 -0.40 -22.44
CA GLU A 402 -15.85 0.91 -21.86
C GLU A 402 -15.82 0.87 -20.33
N LYS A 403 -16.66 0.03 -19.72
CA LYS A 403 -16.63 -0.21 -18.27
C LYS A 403 -15.30 -0.82 -17.83
N GLU A 404 -14.87 -1.91 -18.48
CA GLU A 404 -13.60 -2.57 -18.15
C GLU A 404 -12.40 -1.64 -18.40
N ARG A 405 -12.41 -0.90 -19.51
CA ARG A 405 -11.40 0.13 -19.81
C ARG A 405 -11.35 1.19 -18.70
N THR A 406 -12.50 1.73 -18.32
CA THR A 406 -12.61 2.75 -17.25
C THR A 406 -12.10 2.22 -15.92
N LYS A 407 -12.50 0.99 -15.53
CA LYS A 407 -12.00 0.33 -14.32
C LYS A 407 -10.48 0.19 -14.33
N ALA A 408 -9.90 -0.23 -15.46
CA ALA A 408 -8.45 -0.41 -15.59
C ALA A 408 -7.67 0.92 -15.49
N ILE A 409 -8.21 2.01 -16.04
CA ILE A 409 -7.60 3.35 -15.96
C ILE A 409 -7.66 3.89 -14.53
N LEU A 410 -8.83 3.80 -13.89
CA LEU A 410 -9.08 4.34 -12.55
C LEU A 410 -8.58 3.42 -11.42
N GLY A 411 -8.15 2.19 -11.73
CA GLY A 411 -7.70 1.21 -10.73
C GLY A 411 -8.85 0.68 -9.85
N LEU A 412 -10.03 0.51 -10.44
CA LEU A 412 -11.24 0.04 -9.78
C LEU A 412 -11.43 -1.46 -9.99
N ASN A 413 -11.88 -2.15 -8.95
CA ASN A 413 -12.42 -3.50 -9.09
C ASN A 413 -13.95 -3.47 -9.28
N GLU A 414 -14.58 -4.62 -9.48
CA GLU A 414 -16.05 -4.70 -9.65
C GLU A 414 -16.85 -4.20 -8.42
N THR A 415 -16.31 -4.37 -7.21
CA THR A 415 -16.94 -3.86 -5.98
C THR A 415 -16.86 -2.34 -5.95
N ASP A 416 -15.72 -1.75 -6.28
CA ASP A 416 -15.54 -0.30 -6.38
C ASP A 416 -16.51 0.30 -7.38
N TRP A 417 -16.63 -0.30 -8.57
CA TRP A 417 -17.57 0.14 -9.61
C TRP A 417 -19.00 0.24 -9.06
N THR A 418 -19.47 -0.83 -8.42
CA THR A 418 -20.82 -0.91 -7.85
C THR A 418 -21.03 0.11 -6.73
N LEU A 419 -20.04 0.26 -5.83
CA LEU A 419 -20.10 1.20 -4.71
C LEU A 419 -20.00 2.67 -5.15
N LEU A 420 -19.45 2.95 -6.33
CA LEU A 420 -19.34 4.30 -6.89
C LEU A 420 -20.62 4.73 -7.59
N LEU A 421 -21.28 3.84 -8.35
CA LEU A 421 -22.59 4.14 -8.93
C LEU A 421 -23.65 4.28 -7.84
N ALA A 422 -23.59 3.38 -6.84
CA ALA A 422 -24.40 3.45 -5.64
C ALA A 422 -25.92 3.54 -5.94
N ASP A 423 -26.39 2.76 -6.91
CA ASP A 423 -27.78 2.73 -7.38
C ASP A 423 -28.76 2.33 -6.26
N GLU A 424 -28.34 1.43 -5.37
CA GLU A 424 -29.14 0.95 -4.23
C GLU A 424 -28.71 1.60 -2.90
N TYR A 425 -28.12 2.80 -2.92
CA TYR A 425 -27.58 3.45 -1.73
C TYR A 425 -28.61 3.59 -0.60
N GLU A 426 -29.80 4.13 -0.89
CA GLU A 426 -30.81 4.40 0.15
C GLU A 426 -31.26 3.13 0.88
N ALA A 427 -31.32 2.00 0.18
CA ALA A 427 -31.70 0.72 0.77
C ALA A 427 -30.60 0.12 1.65
N ASN A 428 -29.34 0.47 1.38
CA ASN A 428 -28.15 -0.13 2.00
C ASN A 428 -27.30 0.89 2.76
N GLU A 429 -27.85 2.08 3.07
CA GLU A 429 -27.09 3.20 3.66
C GLU A 429 -26.39 2.78 4.97
N GLU A 430 -27.02 1.91 5.76
CA GLU A 430 -26.43 1.36 6.99
C GLU A 430 -25.11 0.62 6.72
N ASP A 431 -25.02 -0.15 5.63
CA ASP A 431 -23.82 -0.91 5.26
C ASP A 431 -22.69 0.02 4.79
N TYR A 432 -23.01 1.08 4.04
CA TYR A 432 -22.02 2.07 3.56
C TYR A 432 -21.32 2.81 4.71
N TRP A 433 -22.00 2.94 5.86
CA TRP A 433 -21.49 3.66 7.01
C TRP A 433 -21.13 2.74 8.19
N GLY A 434 -21.32 1.42 8.06
CA GLY A 434 -21.11 0.46 9.14
C GLY A 434 -21.98 0.75 10.37
N LEU A 435 -23.24 1.13 10.14
CA LEU A 435 -24.21 1.40 11.20
C LEU A 435 -24.76 0.11 11.79
N LYS A 436 -25.01 0.11 13.10
CA LYS A 436 -25.67 -0.99 13.80
C LYS A 436 -27.12 -0.59 14.10
N ASN A 437 -28.00 -1.59 14.27
CA ASN A 437 -29.44 -1.40 14.52
C ASN A 437 -29.74 -0.24 15.51
N GLY A 438 -30.31 0.85 15.00
CA GLY A 438 -30.71 2.02 15.78
C GLY A 438 -29.71 3.18 15.80
N GLU A 439 -28.50 3.01 15.24
CA GLU A 439 -27.58 4.11 14.95
C GLU A 439 -28.04 4.88 13.70
N SER A 440 -27.81 6.20 13.68
CA SER A 440 -28.11 7.08 12.54
C SER A 440 -27.01 8.13 12.41
N ILE A 441 -26.65 8.48 11.18
CA ILE A 441 -25.78 9.61 10.85
C ILE A 441 -26.65 10.71 10.23
N ASP A 442 -27.58 11.23 11.02
CA ASP A 442 -28.42 12.37 10.62
C ASP A 442 -27.93 13.67 11.27
N ASN A 443 -28.72 14.74 11.16
CA ASN A 443 -28.37 16.04 11.73
C ASN A 443 -28.26 16.07 13.27
N THR A 444 -28.66 14.98 13.95
CA THR A 444 -28.49 14.80 15.40
C THR A 444 -27.25 13.99 15.76
N ALA A 445 -26.56 13.42 14.77
CA ALA A 445 -25.28 12.78 14.98
C ALA A 445 -24.20 13.83 15.26
N GLY A 446 -23.55 13.71 16.42
CA GLY A 446 -22.45 14.60 16.77
C GLY A 446 -21.26 14.45 15.81
N ILE A 447 -20.51 15.54 15.59
CA ILE A 447 -19.34 15.58 14.70
C ILE A 447 -18.38 14.43 14.99
N ARG A 448 -18.13 14.11 16.26
CA ARG A 448 -17.24 13.01 16.64
C ARG A 448 -17.70 11.65 16.10
N PHE A 449 -18.99 11.35 16.18
CA PHE A 449 -19.53 10.10 15.65
C PHE A 449 -19.40 10.04 14.13
N PHE A 450 -19.61 11.16 13.44
CA PHE A 450 -19.39 11.27 12.00
C PHE A 450 -17.92 11.00 11.63
N LEU A 451 -16.96 11.62 12.33
CA LEU A 451 -15.52 11.41 12.09
C LEU A 451 -15.11 9.96 12.37
N ASP A 452 -15.60 9.37 13.47
CA ASP A 452 -15.33 7.97 13.83
C ASP A 452 -15.88 6.98 12.80
N LYS A 453 -17.03 7.30 12.16
CA LYS A 453 -17.62 6.45 11.13
C LYS A 453 -16.97 6.66 9.78
N SER A 454 -16.75 7.90 9.36
CA SER A 454 -16.14 8.24 8.06
C SER A 454 -14.62 8.03 7.99
N GLN A 455 -13.95 7.95 9.14
CA GLN A 455 -12.48 7.96 9.26
C GLN A 455 -11.82 9.20 8.66
N LEU A 456 -12.55 10.31 8.60
CA LEU A 456 -12.04 11.61 8.20
C LEU A 456 -11.54 12.38 9.42
N ASP A 457 -10.60 13.29 9.20
CA ASP A 457 -10.24 14.30 10.19
C ASP A 457 -11.13 15.55 10.09
N LEU A 458 -10.99 16.46 11.06
CA LEU A 458 -11.80 17.68 11.13
C LEU A 458 -11.50 18.66 9.98
N ASP A 459 -10.26 18.69 9.48
CA ASP A 459 -9.88 19.56 8.37
C ASP A 459 -10.54 19.07 7.07
N GLN A 460 -10.54 17.75 6.83
CA GLN A 460 -11.24 17.09 5.73
C GLN A 460 -12.76 17.32 5.80
N LEU A 461 -13.39 17.18 6.96
CA LEU A 461 -14.81 17.52 7.14
C LEU A 461 -15.07 19.01 6.81
N THR A 462 -14.17 19.90 7.23
CA THR A 462 -14.26 21.32 6.91
C THR A 462 -14.14 21.57 5.39
N GLU A 463 -13.31 20.81 4.67
CA GLU A 463 -13.27 20.88 3.20
C GLU A 463 -14.59 20.42 2.57
N LEU A 464 -15.20 19.34 3.09
CA LEU A 464 -16.50 18.84 2.61
C LEU A 464 -17.63 19.87 2.76
N THR A 465 -17.63 20.71 3.80
CA THR A 465 -18.63 21.81 3.92
C THR A 465 -18.55 22.84 2.79
N LYS A 466 -17.43 22.88 2.07
CA LYS A 466 -17.16 23.81 0.99
C LYS A 466 -17.21 23.17 -0.39
N SER A 467 -17.30 21.84 -0.46
CA SER A 467 -17.43 21.07 -1.71
C SER A 467 -18.69 21.49 -2.47
N ARG A 468 -18.56 21.80 -3.77
CA ARG A 468 -19.71 22.11 -4.63
C ARG A 468 -20.49 20.84 -4.98
N PHE A 469 -19.79 19.74 -5.22
CA PHE A 469 -20.39 18.47 -5.54
C PHE A 469 -21.29 17.96 -4.40
N VAL A 470 -20.82 17.99 -3.15
CA VAL A 470 -21.57 17.51 -1.98
C VAL A 470 -22.71 18.46 -1.59
N ASN A 471 -22.51 19.78 -1.67
CA ASN A 471 -23.45 20.77 -1.11
C ASN A 471 -24.52 21.25 -2.10
N GLN A 472 -24.91 20.39 -3.03
CA GLN A 472 -26.06 20.66 -3.90
C GLN A 472 -27.35 20.69 -3.06
N GLY A 473 -28.26 21.62 -3.36
CA GLY A 473 -29.50 21.80 -2.58
C GLY A 473 -29.32 22.42 -1.19
N GLY A 474 -28.12 22.91 -0.84
CA GLY A 474 -27.84 23.64 0.40
C GLY A 474 -26.52 23.23 1.05
N HIS A 475 -25.90 24.13 1.81
CA HIS A 475 -24.60 23.87 2.44
C HIS A 475 -24.71 23.15 3.79
N ILE A 476 -23.86 22.14 3.98
CA ILE A 476 -23.54 21.55 5.27
C ILE A 476 -22.90 22.64 6.13
N SER A 477 -23.34 22.76 7.38
CA SER A 477 -22.78 23.71 8.34
C SER A 477 -22.42 22.98 9.63
N LEU A 478 -21.28 23.33 10.21
CA LEU A 478 -20.84 22.80 11.50
C LEU A 478 -21.27 23.76 12.60
N ASN A 479 -22.02 23.27 13.57
CA ASN A 479 -22.49 24.03 14.71
C ASN A 479 -21.73 23.59 15.97
N TYR A 480 -21.06 24.53 16.63
CA TYR A 480 -20.29 24.28 17.84
C TYR A 480 -20.93 25.01 19.02
N GLU A 481 -21.27 24.27 20.08
CA GLU A 481 -21.62 24.88 21.36
C GLU A 481 -20.37 25.49 22.04
N ASP A 482 -19.25 24.76 22.01
CA ASP A 482 -17.92 25.21 22.43
C ASP A 482 -16.91 25.02 21.28
N PRO A 483 -16.26 26.09 20.78
CA PRO A 483 -15.24 25.99 19.72
C PRO A 483 -14.06 25.07 20.04
N CYS A 484 -13.84 24.72 21.31
CA CYS A 484 -12.75 23.84 21.76
C CYS A 484 -13.18 22.39 22.02
N SER A 485 -14.46 22.04 21.82
CA SER A 485 -14.97 20.68 22.06
C SER A 485 -15.82 20.16 20.89
N LEU A 486 -15.70 18.86 20.61
CA LEU A 486 -16.50 18.16 19.60
C LEU A 486 -17.67 17.37 20.20
N ASP A 487 -17.77 17.28 21.53
CA ASP A 487 -18.72 16.37 22.20
C ASP A 487 -20.18 16.77 21.98
N ASN A 488 -20.46 18.07 21.85
CA ASN A 488 -21.80 18.62 21.57
C ASN A 488 -21.87 19.35 20.21
N ALA A 489 -20.90 19.12 19.32
CA ALA A 489 -20.89 19.76 18.01
C ALA A 489 -21.76 18.98 17.04
N GLU A 490 -22.58 19.67 16.25
CA GLU A 490 -23.59 19.09 15.35
C GLU A 490 -23.27 19.40 13.89
N ILE A 491 -23.67 18.50 12.99
CA ILE A 491 -23.64 18.71 11.55
C ILE A 491 -25.06 19.02 11.08
N LEU A 492 -25.25 20.20 10.48
CA LEU A 492 -26.53 20.63 9.95
C LEU A 492 -26.59 20.39 8.43
N ASN A 493 -27.80 20.11 7.93
CA ASN A 493 -28.12 19.88 6.51
C ASN A 493 -27.46 18.63 5.87
N LEU A 494 -27.15 17.61 6.67
CA LEU A 494 -26.63 16.32 6.22
C LEU A 494 -27.79 15.34 5.93
N ASP A 495 -28.40 15.46 4.75
CA ASP A 495 -29.39 14.51 4.25
C ASP A 495 -28.74 13.29 3.58
N SER A 496 -29.56 12.30 3.18
CA SER A 496 -29.09 11.03 2.59
C SER A 496 -28.35 11.23 1.27
N ASP A 497 -28.78 12.18 0.42
CA ASP A 497 -28.11 12.48 -0.85
C ASP A 497 -26.70 13.04 -0.61
N LYS A 498 -26.54 13.95 0.36
CA LYS A 498 -25.21 14.45 0.73
C LYS A 498 -24.31 13.34 1.30
N ARG A 499 -24.86 12.42 2.09
CA ARG A 499 -24.10 11.28 2.59
C ARG A 499 -23.65 10.34 1.47
N LYS A 500 -24.53 10.05 0.50
CA LYS A 500 -24.19 9.31 -0.73
C LYS A 500 -23.01 9.98 -1.44
N ARG A 501 -23.11 11.29 -1.72
CA ARG A 501 -22.06 12.06 -2.40
C ARG A 501 -20.74 12.09 -1.64
N ILE A 502 -20.77 12.21 -0.31
CA ILE A 502 -19.56 12.14 0.51
C ILE A 502 -18.89 10.79 0.33
N THR A 503 -19.64 9.68 0.43
CA THR A 503 -19.07 8.34 0.27
C THR A 503 -18.44 8.15 -1.12
N GLN A 504 -19.11 8.61 -2.17
CA GLN A 504 -18.61 8.55 -3.55
C GLN A 504 -17.35 9.39 -3.76
N LEU A 505 -17.37 10.65 -3.31
CA LEU A 505 -16.25 11.58 -3.47
C LEU A 505 -15.00 11.06 -2.75
N ILE A 506 -15.13 10.62 -1.50
CA ILE A 506 -13.98 10.12 -0.73
C ILE A 506 -13.41 8.86 -1.35
N ARG A 507 -14.24 7.92 -1.83
CA ARG A 507 -13.75 6.72 -2.53
C ARG A 507 -12.92 7.07 -3.76
N LEU A 508 -13.42 7.96 -4.63
CA LEU A 508 -12.67 8.38 -5.83
C LEU A 508 -11.40 9.15 -5.47
N GLN A 509 -11.47 10.02 -4.47
CA GLN A 509 -10.34 10.81 -3.98
C GLN A 509 -9.19 9.93 -3.50
N GLU A 510 -9.50 8.88 -2.74
CA GLU A 510 -8.51 7.92 -2.26
C GLU A 510 -7.95 7.06 -3.41
N LYS A 511 -8.80 6.59 -4.34
CA LYS A 511 -8.36 5.81 -5.51
C LYS A 511 -7.41 6.58 -6.43
N LEU A 512 -7.67 7.87 -6.65
CA LEU A 512 -6.81 8.73 -7.48
C LEU A 512 -5.65 9.39 -6.70
N GLY A 513 -5.61 9.27 -5.37
CA GLY A 513 -4.57 9.87 -4.53
C GLY A 513 -4.54 11.40 -4.61
N VAL A 514 -5.69 12.05 -4.81
CA VAL A 514 -5.82 13.51 -4.93
C VAL A 514 -6.39 14.13 -3.65
N SER A 515 -6.50 15.46 -3.58
CA SER A 515 -7.19 16.12 -2.46
C SER A 515 -8.71 16.11 -2.64
N ILE A 516 -9.47 16.20 -1.55
CA ILE A 516 -10.95 16.32 -1.56
C ILE A 516 -11.37 17.48 -2.47
N ARG A 517 -10.67 18.59 -2.39
CA ARG A 517 -10.87 19.78 -3.22
C ARG A 517 -10.67 19.52 -4.71
N THR A 518 -9.57 18.87 -5.08
CA THR A 518 -9.29 18.54 -6.49
C THR A 518 -10.36 17.61 -7.04
N MET A 519 -10.76 16.59 -6.26
CA MET A 519 -11.82 15.67 -6.66
C MET A 519 -13.18 16.37 -6.78
N ASP A 520 -13.51 17.27 -5.85
CA ASP A 520 -14.71 18.11 -5.93
C ASP A 520 -14.76 18.91 -7.25
N HIS A 521 -13.63 19.48 -7.66
CA HIS A 521 -13.56 20.26 -8.88
C HIS A 521 -13.68 19.41 -10.14
N LEU A 522 -13.08 18.21 -10.14
CA LEU A 522 -13.22 17.26 -11.24
C LEU A 522 -14.67 16.79 -11.38
N LEU A 523 -15.28 16.33 -10.29
CA LEU A 523 -16.66 15.84 -10.31
C LEU A 523 -17.67 16.93 -10.65
N TYR A 524 -17.46 18.15 -10.13
CA TYR A 524 -18.31 19.29 -10.49
C TYR A 524 -18.20 19.63 -11.99
N ALA A 525 -16.99 19.54 -12.57
CA ALA A 525 -16.76 19.82 -13.98
C ALA A 525 -17.33 18.76 -14.93
N LEU A 526 -17.39 17.50 -14.48
CA LEU A 526 -17.84 16.36 -15.31
C LEU A 526 -19.32 15.99 -15.14
N GLY A 527 -19.96 16.36 -14.03
CA GLY A 527 -21.32 15.88 -13.73
C GLY A 527 -22.16 16.86 -12.95
N GLU A 528 -23.14 17.48 -13.63
CA GLU A 528 -24.25 18.15 -12.96
C GLU A 528 -25.19 17.06 -12.37
N HIS A 529 -25.14 16.95 -11.04
CA HIS A 529 -26.06 16.25 -10.13
C HIS A 529 -25.82 14.78 -9.72
N HIS A 530 -25.06 13.91 -10.41
CA HIS A 530 -24.77 12.55 -9.91
C HIS A 530 -23.58 11.89 -10.63
N ILE A 531 -23.03 10.81 -10.06
CA ILE A 531 -21.98 9.98 -10.68
C ILE A 531 -22.65 8.78 -11.36
N ASP A 532 -22.40 8.64 -12.66
CA ASP A 532 -22.82 7.51 -13.48
C ASP A 532 -21.62 6.94 -14.28
N GLU A 533 -21.87 5.99 -15.18
CA GLU A 533 -20.82 5.38 -16.00
C GLU A 533 -20.12 6.39 -16.91
N THR A 534 -20.86 7.40 -17.41
CA THR A 534 -20.33 8.46 -18.29
C THR A 534 -19.31 9.32 -17.54
N VAL A 535 -19.66 9.79 -16.34
CA VAL A 535 -18.78 10.60 -15.50
C VAL A 535 -17.50 9.83 -15.16
N LEU A 536 -17.59 8.53 -14.90
CA LEU A 536 -16.41 7.70 -14.63
C LEU A 536 -15.52 7.55 -15.87
N SER A 537 -16.10 7.35 -17.06
CA SER A 537 -15.34 7.29 -18.32
C SER A 537 -14.65 8.63 -18.64
N GLU A 538 -15.34 9.75 -18.46
CA GLU A 538 -14.76 11.08 -18.66
C GLU A 538 -13.64 11.37 -17.64
N LEU A 539 -13.82 10.95 -16.38
CA LEU A 539 -12.78 11.04 -15.35
C LEU A 539 -11.55 10.19 -15.73
N ALA A 540 -11.76 8.98 -16.25
CA ALA A 540 -10.69 8.13 -16.76
C ALA A 540 -9.92 8.82 -17.89
N GLN A 541 -10.62 9.49 -18.81
CA GLN A 541 -9.99 10.22 -19.89
C GLN A 541 -9.16 11.42 -19.39
N LEU A 542 -9.61 12.14 -18.34
CA LEU A 542 -8.78 13.16 -17.69
C LEU A 542 -7.52 12.58 -17.03
N VAL A 543 -7.61 11.39 -16.43
CA VAL A 543 -6.44 10.67 -15.90
C VAL A 543 -5.45 10.34 -17.02
N LEU A 544 -5.92 9.90 -18.19
CA LEU A 544 -5.06 9.64 -19.35
C LEU A 544 -4.36 10.91 -19.84
N TRP A 545 -5.08 12.04 -19.96
CA TRP A 545 -4.47 13.32 -20.34
C TRP A 545 -3.47 13.82 -19.29
N GLN A 546 -3.75 13.64 -18.00
CA GLN A 546 -2.83 13.98 -16.91
C GLN A 546 -1.51 13.21 -17.05
N GLN A 547 -1.59 11.90 -17.27
CA GLN A 547 -0.41 11.05 -17.42
C GLN A 547 0.39 11.38 -18.69
N ARG A 548 -0.31 11.72 -19.77
CA ARG A 548 0.29 12.02 -21.08
C ARG A 548 0.98 13.38 -21.13
N PHE A 549 0.27 14.43 -20.70
CA PHE A 549 0.73 15.81 -20.84
C PHE A 549 1.43 16.35 -19.60
N GLY A 550 1.30 15.67 -18.45
CA GLY A 550 1.89 16.10 -17.18
C GLY A 550 1.27 17.37 -16.61
N LEU A 551 0.09 17.76 -17.09
CA LEU A 551 -0.66 18.93 -16.60
C LEU A 551 -1.27 18.63 -15.23
N SER A 552 -1.51 19.67 -14.44
CA SER A 552 -2.31 19.52 -13.21
C SER A 552 -3.78 19.31 -13.54
N TYR A 553 -4.53 18.64 -12.65
CA TYR A 553 -5.98 18.50 -12.82
C TYR A 553 -6.70 19.85 -12.89
N GLU A 554 -6.20 20.88 -12.20
CA GLU A 554 -6.73 22.26 -12.29
C GLU A 554 -6.68 22.80 -13.73
N GLU A 555 -5.59 22.52 -14.46
CA GLU A 555 -5.43 22.94 -15.85
C GLU A 555 -6.33 22.15 -16.80
N LEU A 556 -6.46 20.83 -16.57
CA LEU A 556 -7.33 19.95 -17.36
C LEU A 556 -8.81 20.25 -17.13
N ILE A 557 -9.22 20.66 -15.92
CA ILE A 557 -10.58 21.17 -15.68
C ILE A 557 -10.84 22.36 -16.60
N GLY A 558 -9.88 23.27 -16.77
CA GLY A 558 -9.99 24.37 -17.72
C GLY A 558 -10.12 23.92 -19.19
N TRP A 559 -9.82 22.66 -19.52
CA TRP A 559 -10.04 22.12 -20.86
C TRP A 559 -11.49 21.67 -21.08
N VAL A 560 -12.20 21.27 -20.03
CA VAL A 560 -13.53 20.67 -20.16
C VAL A 560 -14.63 21.56 -19.60
N ASP A 561 -14.31 22.43 -18.64
CA ASP A 561 -15.27 23.29 -17.95
C ASP A 561 -14.62 24.61 -17.46
N ILE A 562 -15.33 25.37 -16.63
CA ILE A 562 -14.91 26.62 -16.01
C ILE A 562 -13.73 26.38 -15.06
N LEU A 563 -12.68 27.20 -15.19
CA LEU A 563 -11.55 27.20 -14.28
C LEU A 563 -12.02 27.39 -12.83
N PRO A 564 -11.43 26.66 -11.87
CA PRO A 564 -11.71 26.86 -10.45
C PRO A 564 -11.59 28.33 -10.03
N THR A 565 -12.71 28.98 -9.69
CA THR A 565 -12.78 30.43 -9.42
C THR A 565 -12.80 30.79 -7.94
N LYS A 566 -13.33 29.92 -7.09
CA LYS A 566 -13.60 30.25 -5.68
C LYS A 566 -12.40 29.90 -4.82
N SER A 567 -11.67 30.90 -4.35
CA SER A 567 -10.61 30.69 -3.35
C SER A 567 -11.19 30.16 -2.05
N LEU A 568 -10.93 28.88 -1.81
CA LEU A 568 -10.90 28.34 -0.47
C LEU A 568 -9.62 28.88 0.18
N ARG A 569 -9.62 30.15 0.61
CA ARG A 569 -8.51 30.72 1.39
C ARG A 569 -8.37 29.89 2.66
N ASP A 570 -7.53 28.88 2.61
CA ASP A 570 -7.14 28.10 3.76
C ASP A 570 -6.21 28.96 4.66
N LYS A 571 -5.88 28.45 5.84
CA LYS A 571 -4.91 29.10 6.73
C LYS A 571 -3.52 29.27 6.07
N LYS A 572 -3.26 28.65 4.91
CA LYS A 572 -1.99 28.68 4.15
C LYS A 572 -2.03 29.62 2.93
N ASN A 573 -3.09 30.40 2.73
CA ASN A 573 -3.21 31.40 1.67
C ASN A 573 -3.13 30.82 0.23
N HIS A 574 -3.69 29.62 0.02
CA HIS A 574 -3.77 28.99 -1.30
C HIS A 574 -4.64 29.79 -2.29
N ARG A 575 -4.26 29.78 -3.58
CA ARG A 575 -4.99 30.42 -4.69
C ARG A 575 -5.37 29.41 -5.75
N GLU A 576 -6.61 29.47 -6.22
CA GLU A 576 -7.07 28.66 -7.34
C GLU A 576 -6.44 29.10 -8.66
N LEU A 577 -6.44 28.22 -9.67
CA LEU A 577 -5.81 28.49 -10.96
C LEU A 577 -6.35 29.75 -11.65
N TYR A 578 -7.66 30.00 -11.57
CA TYR A 578 -8.26 31.23 -12.11
C TYR A 578 -7.61 32.48 -11.50
N GLU A 579 -7.45 32.53 -10.18
CA GLU A 579 -6.84 33.68 -9.50
C GLU A 579 -5.35 33.83 -9.85
N LYS A 580 -4.63 32.70 -9.95
CA LYS A 580 -3.23 32.69 -10.36
C LYS A 580 -3.05 33.32 -11.75
N ILE A 581 -3.96 33.06 -12.68
CA ILE A 581 -3.89 33.55 -14.06
C ILE A 581 -4.39 34.99 -14.19
N PHE A 582 -5.61 35.28 -13.71
CA PHE A 582 -6.34 36.51 -14.00
C PHE A 582 -6.35 37.54 -12.86
N LEU A 583 -5.96 37.20 -11.62
CA LEU A 583 -6.04 38.13 -10.49
C LEU A 583 -4.67 38.48 -9.88
N SER A 584 -3.70 37.56 -9.93
CA SER A 584 -2.38 37.74 -9.32
C SER A 584 -1.62 38.95 -9.86
N GLN A 585 -1.73 39.23 -11.16
CA GLN A 585 -1.01 40.32 -11.82
C GLN A 585 -1.45 41.72 -11.34
N PHE A 586 -2.66 41.85 -10.76
CA PHE A 586 -3.15 43.13 -10.22
C PHE A 586 -2.54 43.46 -8.86
N GLU A 587 -2.11 42.46 -8.08
CA GLU A 587 -1.58 42.67 -6.72
C GLU A 587 -0.14 43.19 -6.70
N ASP A 588 0.70 42.76 -7.64
CA ASP A 588 2.05 43.30 -7.81
C ASP A 588 2.02 44.77 -8.27
N PHE A 589 0.93 45.19 -8.92
CA PHE A 589 0.72 46.57 -9.39
C PHE A 589 0.04 47.49 -8.37
N GLU A 590 -0.72 46.96 -7.40
CA GLU A 590 -1.32 47.76 -6.29
C GLU A 590 -0.27 48.48 -5.43
N ILE A 591 1.00 48.03 -5.46
CA ILE A 591 2.11 48.66 -4.74
C ILE A 591 2.63 49.92 -5.48
N LEU A 592 2.29 50.11 -6.76
CA LEU A 592 2.96 51.12 -7.61
C LEU A 592 2.07 52.30 -8.08
N HIS A 593 0.73 52.22 -8.12
CA HIS A 593 -0.11 53.32 -8.66
C HIS A 593 -1.50 53.49 -7.97
N GLU A 594 -1.95 54.74 -7.81
CA GLU A 594 -3.23 55.14 -7.20
C GLU A 594 -4.47 54.83 -8.08
N ASN A 595 -5.48 54.21 -7.45
CA ASN A 595 -6.92 54.16 -7.74
C ASN A 595 -7.46 53.65 -9.10
N SER A 596 -6.77 53.75 -10.24
CA SER A 596 -7.37 53.37 -11.55
C SER A 596 -7.41 51.86 -11.84
N TYR A 597 -6.58 51.05 -11.17
CA TYR A 597 -6.49 49.60 -11.41
C TYR A 597 -7.35 48.75 -10.47
N LYS A 598 -7.83 49.33 -9.35
CA LYS A 598 -8.81 48.67 -8.47
C LYS A 598 -10.13 48.41 -9.18
N ASP A 599 -10.56 49.36 -10.02
CA ASP A 599 -11.78 49.24 -10.81
C ASP A 599 -11.69 48.11 -11.85
N ILE A 600 -10.49 47.79 -12.35
CA ILE A 600 -10.27 46.78 -13.39
C ILE A 600 -10.17 45.38 -12.78
N ARG A 601 -9.48 45.22 -11.65
CA ARG A 601 -9.44 43.94 -10.92
C ARG A 601 -10.85 43.44 -10.61
N PHE A 602 -11.73 44.36 -10.18
CA PHE A 602 -13.14 44.06 -9.89
C PHE A 602 -13.89 43.47 -11.10
N LEU A 603 -13.47 43.75 -12.33
CA LEU A 603 -14.06 43.18 -13.55
C LEU A 603 -13.81 41.68 -13.71
N PHE A 604 -12.73 41.18 -13.11
CA PHE A 604 -12.32 39.78 -13.18
C PHE A 604 -12.70 38.99 -11.92
N GLU A 605 -13.27 39.65 -10.90
CA GLU A 605 -13.69 38.97 -9.68
C GLU A 605 -14.92 38.08 -9.95
N PRO A 606 -14.89 36.80 -9.56
CA PRO A 606 -16.05 35.91 -9.71
C PRO A 606 -17.27 36.46 -8.94
N GLY A 607 -18.40 36.62 -9.63
CA GLY A 607 -19.64 37.16 -9.05
C GLY A 607 -19.89 38.65 -9.30
N ASN A 608 -19.10 39.30 -10.16
CA ASN A 608 -19.46 40.61 -10.70
C ASN A 608 -20.58 40.46 -11.77
N ASP A 609 -21.70 41.15 -11.57
CA ASP A 609 -22.87 41.12 -12.47
C ASP A 609 -22.79 42.18 -13.60
N GLU A 610 -21.72 42.98 -13.66
CA GLU A 610 -21.56 44.00 -14.69
C GLU A 610 -21.12 43.38 -16.03
N GLU A 611 -21.94 43.56 -17.07
CA GLU A 611 -21.65 43.05 -18.42
C GLU A 611 -20.66 43.95 -19.17
N TYR A 612 -19.43 43.46 -19.35
CA TYR A 612 -18.42 44.11 -20.18
C TYR A 612 -18.24 43.40 -21.51
N SER A 613 -18.36 44.14 -22.61
CA SER A 613 -18.21 43.54 -23.94
C SER A 613 -16.74 43.23 -24.27
N LEU A 614 -16.48 41.99 -24.67
CA LEU A 614 -15.21 41.55 -25.24
C LEU A 614 -15.02 42.05 -26.68
N ASN A 615 -16.11 42.37 -27.38
CA ASN A 615 -16.13 42.82 -28.79
C ASN A 615 -16.28 44.34 -28.95
N GLY A 616 -16.38 45.08 -27.86
CA GLY A 616 -16.55 46.52 -27.88
C GLY A 616 -15.35 47.27 -28.47
N ALA A 617 -15.61 48.38 -29.16
CA ALA A 617 -14.59 49.31 -29.66
C ALA A 617 -14.22 50.42 -28.65
N GLY A 618 -14.84 50.43 -27.46
CA GLY A 618 -14.57 51.41 -26.40
C GLY A 618 -13.22 51.19 -25.71
N GLU A 619 -12.69 52.24 -25.08
CA GLU A 619 -11.39 52.21 -24.38
C GLU A 619 -11.32 51.09 -23.32
N THR A 620 -12.38 50.90 -22.53
CA THR A 620 -12.46 49.83 -21.52
C THR A 620 -12.38 48.44 -22.14
N SER A 621 -13.11 48.16 -23.23
CA SER A 621 -13.06 46.86 -23.93
C SER A 621 -11.68 46.58 -24.51
N VAL A 622 -10.99 47.60 -25.04
CA VAL A 622 -9.61 47.46 -25.53
C VAL A 622 -8.66 47.12 -24.38
N MET A 623 -8.81 47.77 -23.23
CA MET A 623 -7.98 47.51 -22.05
C MET A 623 -8.20 46.10 -21.50
N ILE A 624 -9.46 45.64 -21.41
CA ILE A 624 -9.81 44.27 -21.01
C ILE A 624 -9.18 43.26 -21.97
N ARG A 625 -9.34 43.43 -23.28
CA ARG A 625 -8.74 42.53 -24.28
C ARG A 625 -7.21 42.47 -24.16
N ASN A 626 -6.55 43.62 -23.99
CA ASN A 626 -5.09 43.65 -23.82
C ASN A 626 -4.65 42.93 -22.54
N TYR A 627 -5.41 43.07 -21.45
CA TYR A 627 -5.16 42.35 -20.21
C TYR A 627 -5.32 40.84 -20.40
N VAL A 628 -6.44 40.40 -20.96
CA VAL A 628 -6.72 38.98 -21.22
C VAL A 628 -5.66 38.37 -22.15
N ALA A 629 -5.29 39.08 -23.21
CA ALA A 629 -4.22 38.68 -24.12
C ALA A 629 -2.88 38.51 -23.36
N GLY A 630 -2.53 39.44 -22.47
CA GLY A 630 -1.35 39.33 -21.62
C GLY A 630 -1.40 38.16 -20.64
N ALA A 631 -2.53 37.97 -19.96
CA ALA A 631 -2.73 36.88 -18.99
C ALA A 631 -2.64 35.49 -19.64
N LEU A 632 -3.19 35.35 -20.84
CA LEU A 632 -3.20 34.10 -21.59
C LEU A 632 -1.98 33.92 -22.51
N GLN A 633 -1.12 34.94 -22.62
CA GLN A 633 0.02 34.99 -23.55
C GLN A 633 -0.38 34.86 -25.02
N LEU A 634 -1.47 35.52 -25.41
CA LEU A 634 -1.98 35.57 -26.78
C LEU A 634 -1.64 36.91 -27.44
N THR A 635 -1.49 36.91 -28.75
CA THR A 635 -1.51 38.15 -29.53
C THR A 635 -2.93 38.70 -29.62
N THR A 636 -3.07 40.00 -29.93
CA THR A 636 -4.39 40.62 -30.11
C THR A 636 -5.16 40.01 -31.29
N ALA A 637 -4.46 39.55 -32.33
CA ALA A 637 -5.08 38.89 -33.48
C ALA A 637 -5.61 37.50 -33.12
N GLU A 638 -4.85 36.71 -32.36
CA GLU A 638 -5.28 35.39 -31.89
C GLU A 638 -6.47 35.49 -30.93
N LEU A 639 -6.44 36.46 -30.00
CA LEU A 639 -7.57 36.71 -29.10
C LEU A 639 -8.83 37.08 -29.88
N SER A 640 -8.74 37.98 -30.86
CA SER A 640 -9.88 38.33 -31.71
C SER A 640 -10.42 37.13 -32.49
N ALA A 641 -9.54 36.30 -33.07
CA ALA A 641 -9.96 35.10 -33.79
C ALA A 641 -10.69 34.09 -32.89
N LEU A 642 -10.22 33.90 -31.64
CA LEU A 642 -10.88 33.04 -30.67
C LEU A 642 -12.24 33.56 -30.24
N ILE A 643 -12.34 34.86 -29.96
CA ILE A 643 -13.60 35.48 -29.56
C ILE A 643 -14.64 35.30 -30.67
N ASP A 644 -14.25 35.51 -31.93
CA ASP A 644 -15.13 35.32 -33.09
C ASP A 644 -15.52 33.85 -33.27
N HIS A 645 -14.56 32.92 -33.13
CA HIS A 645 -14.79 31.48 -33.27
C HIS A 645 -15.75 30.93 -32.22
N LEU A 646 -15.55 31.32 -30.96
CA LEU A 646 -16.34 30.88 -29.81
C LEU A 646 -17.63 31.69 -29.62
N GLY A 647 -17.84 32.75 -30.41
CA GLY A 647 -19.01 33.63 -30.30
C GLY A 647 -19.11 34.37 -28.97
N LEU A 648 -17.98 34.72 -28.33
CA LEU A 648 -17.96 35.31 -26.99
C LEU A 648 -18.32 36.81 -27.02
N GLY A 649 -19.46 37.18 -26.43
CA GLY A 649 -19.93 38.57 -26.42
C GLY A 649 -19.50 39.39 -25.20
N VAL A 650 -19.36 38.73 -24.04
CA VAL A 650 -19.26 39.36 -22.71
C VAL A 650 -18.13 38.72 -21.91
N LEU A 651 -17.47 39.50 -21.06
CA LEU A 651 -16.48 39.02 -20.10
C LEU A 651 -17.18 38.26 -18.98
N SER A 652 -16.85 36.98 -18.83
CA SER A 652 -17.35 36.13 -17.74
C SER A 652 -16.33 35.04 -17.41
N PRO A 653 -16.42 34.36 -16.24
CA PRO A 653 -15.59 33.20 -15.93
C PRO A 653 -15.64 32.10 -17.00
N GLU A 654 -16.82 31.86 -17.59
CA GLU A 654 -17.04 30.90 -18.67
C GLU A 654 -16.24 31.31 -19.92
N SER A 655 -16.39 32.57 -20.32
CA SER A 655 -15.71 33.11 -21.51
C SER A 655 -14.18 33.10 -21.34
N LEU A 656 -13.68 33.44 -20.15
CA LEU A 656 -12.25 33.40 -19.84
C LEU A 656 -11.70 31.98 -19.78
N SER A 657 -12.47 31.02 -19.28
CA SER A 657 -12.08 29.61 -19.24
C SER A 657 -12.07 28.99 -20.63
N ALA A 658 -13.03 29.33 -21.50
CA ALA A 658 -13.03 28.92 -22.90
C ALA A 658 -11.82 29.49 -23.67
N LEU A 659 -11.45 30.75 -23.45
CA LEU A 659 -10.22 31.32 -24.02
C LEU A 659 -8.97 30.64 -23.48
N TYR A 660 -8.93 30.33 -22.17
CA TYR A 660 -7.83 29.60 -21.55
C TYR A 660 -7.66 28.20 -22.14
N ARG A 661 -8.75 27.46 -22.35
CA ARG A 661 -8.77 26.13 -22.98
C ARG A 661 -7.96 26.14 -24.27
N TYR A 662 -8.32 27.02 -25.21
CA TYR A 662 -7.65 27.10 -26.51
C TYR A 662 -6.19 27.54 -26.39
N ALA A 663 -5.89 28.52 -25.53
CA ALA A 663 -4.52 28.92 -25.25
C ALA A 663 -3.68 27.77 -24.68
N SER A 664 -4.27 26.97 -23.79
CA SER A 664 -3.61 25.81 -23.18
C SER A 664 -3.44 24.65 -24.17
N LEU A 665 -4.46 24.33 -24.97
CA LEU A 665 -4.42 23.30 -26.00
C LEU A 665 -3.36 23.63 -27.05
N SER A 666 -3.38 24.86 -27.58
CA SER A 666 -2.40 25.34 -28.55
C SER A 666 -0.97 25.19 -28.06
N ARG A 667 -0.68 25.60 -26.81
CA ARG A 667 0.65 25.44 -26.20
C ARG A 667 1.04 23.99 -25.98
N THR A 668 0.12 23.17 -25.46
CA THR A 668 0.38 21.77 -25.09
C THR A 668 0.58 20.92 -26.33
N LEU A 669 -0.32 21.08 -27.30
CA LEU A 669 -0.28 20.37 -28.57
C LEU A 669 0.74 20.98 -29.54
N LYS A 670 1.28 22.18 -29.30
CA LYS A 670 2.24 22.88 -30.18
C LYS A 670 1.67 23.15 -31.58
N VAL A 671 0.46 23.67 -31.63
CA VAL A 671 -0.25 24.06 -32.86
C VAL A 671 -0.66 25.53 -32.71
N SER A 672 -0.57 26.34 -33.77
CA SER A 672 -0.97 27.75 -33.68
C SER A 672 -2.47 27.87 -33.42
N ILE A 673 -2.90 28.94 -32.76
CA ILE A 673 -4.33 29.17 -32.46
C ILE A 673 -5.17 29.19 -33.75
N HIS A 674 -4.66 29.84 -34.79
CA HIS A 674 -5.35 29.93 -36.07
C HIS A 674 -5.50 28.55 -36.73
N ASP A 675 -4.43 27.76 -36.74
CA ASP A 675 -4.46 26.41 -37.33
C ASP A 675 -5.37 25.48 -36.53
N LEU A 676 -5.37 25.58 -35.19
CA LEU A 676 -6.23 24.77 -34.31
C LEU A 676 -7.72 25.01 -34.61
N ILE A 677 -8.14 26.28 -34.61
CA ILE A 677 -9.52 26.68 -34.94
C ILE A 677 -9.91 26.17 -36.33
N THR A 678 -9.04 26.39 -37.32
CA THR A 678 -9.31 26.04 -38.70
C THR A 678 -9.41 24.51 -38.87
N LEU A 679 -8.56 23.76 -38.18
CA LEU A 679 -8.58 22.30 -38.18
C LEU A 679 -9.90 21.77 -37.61
N GLN A 680 -10.33 22.27 -36.46
CA GLN A 680 -11.60 21.90 -35.85
C GLN A 680 -12.79 22.24 -36.75
N GLN A 681 -12.81 23.42 -37.38
CA GLN A 681 -13.87 23.80 -38.32
C GLN A 681 -14.00 22.86 -39.54
N ILE A 682 -12.91 22.21 -39.96
CA ILE A 682 -12.92 21.29 -41.11
C ILE A 682 -13.31 19.88 -40.69
N PHE A 683 -12.70 19.37 -39.61
CA PHE A 683 -12.77 17.96 -39.26
C PHE A 683 -13.76 17.65 -38.12
N LEU A 684 -14.09 18.64 -37.29
CA LEU A 684 -14.90 18.47 -36.07
C LEU A 684 -16.05 19.51 -35.98
N PRO A 685 -16.94 19.61 -36.99
CA PRO A 685 -17.97 20.65 -37.02
C PRO A 685 -19.11 20.46 -36.00
N ASP A 686 -19.34 19.23 -35.52
CA ASP A 686 -20.52 18.84 -34.73
C ASP A 686 -20.13 18.16 -33.40
N THR A 687 -19.63 18.91 -32.42
CA THR A 687 -19.32 18.39 -31.07
C THR A 687 -20.34 18.86 -30.04
N GLU A 688 -20.87 17.94 -29.21
CA GLU A 688 -21.95 18.26 -28.26
C GLU A 688 -21.45 19.01 -27.03
N ASN A 689 -20.21 18.74 -26.60
CA ASN A 689 -19.60 19.33 -25.42
C ASN A 689 -18.08 19.49 -25.56
N ALA A 690 -17.49 20.24 -24.63
CA ALA A 690 -16.06 20.52 -24.59
C ALA A 690 -15.18 19.28 -24.42
N MET A 691 -15.65 18.28 -23.66
CA MET A 691 -14.90 17.05 -23.41
C MET A 691 -14.67 16.27 -24.71
N GLN A 692 -15.74 16.07 -25.48
CA GLN A 692 -15.69 15.42 -26.79
C GLN A 692 -14.88 16.24 -27.80
N GLU A 693 -15.07 17.57 -27.82
CA GLU A 693 -14.32 18.46 -28.70
C GLU A 693 -12.81 18.35 -28.47
N VAL A 694 -12.37 18.38 -27.20
CA VAL A 694 -10.96 18.28 -26.84
C VAL A 694 -10.41 16.90 -27.18
N LEU A 695 -11.14 15.82 -26.88
CA LEU A 695 -10.72 14.46 -27.19
C LEU A 695 -10.47 14.28 -28.68
N ALA A 696 -11.48 14.60 -29.50
CA ALA A 696 -11.38 14.45 -30.95
C ALA A 696 -10.29 15.35 -31.54
N THR A 697 -10.06 16.54 -30.97
CA THR A 697 -8.98 17.43 -31.40
C THR A 697 -7.59 16.85 -31.11
N VAL A 698 -7.41 16.25 -29.92
CA VAL A 698 -6.15 15.60 -29.54
C VAL A 698 -5.87 14.40 -30.43
N GLU A 699 -6.85 13.53 -30.64
CA GLU A 699 -6.74 12.33 -31.48
C GLU A 699 -6.41 12.68 -32.93
N LEU A 700 -7.13 13.63 -33.52
CA LEU A 700 -6.88 14.08 -34.88
C LEU A 700 -5.46 14.61 -35.08
N ILE A 701 -4.95 15.40 -34.13
CA ILE A 701 -3.59 15.94 -34.21
C ILE A 701 -2.53 14.83 -34.13
N ASP A 702 -2.78 13.77 -33.37
CA ASP A 702 -1.88 12.62 -33.28
C ASP A 702 -1.86 11.82 -34.58
N GLU A 703 -3.02 11.54 -35.16
CA GLU A 703 -3.14 10.86 -36.45
C GLU A 703 -2.41 11.61 -37.57
N VAL A 704 -2.58 12.94 -37.62
CA VAL A 704 -1.88 13.82 -38.58
C VAL A 704 -0.36 13.73 -38.39
N ARG A 705 0.14 13.62 -37.15
CA ARG A 705 1.57 13.55 -36.86
C ARG A 705 2.19 12.21 -37.21
N GLU A 706 1.48 11.11 -36.97
CA GLU A 706 1.99 9.77 -37.24
C GLU A 706 2.21 9.48 -38.73
N THR A 707 1.37 10.09 -39.58
CA THR A 707 1.51 10.08 -41.05
C THR A 707 2.62 11.00 -41.57
N GLY A 708 3.21 11.83 -40.70
CA GLY A 708 4.31 12.72 -41.06
C GLY A 708 3.88 14.06 -41.65
N PHE A 709 2.58 14.37 -41.67
CA PHE A 709 2.08 15.68 -42.04
C PHE A 709 2.27 16.70 -40.90
N ARG A 710 2.50 17.96 -41.28
CA ARG A 710 2.28 19.10 -40.40
C ARG A 710 0.83 19.56 -40.51
N VAL A 711 0.29 20.11 -39.42
CA VAL A 711 -1.08 20.68 -39.43
C VAL A 711 -1.23 21.73 -40.55
N ALA A 712 -0.24 22.61 -40.73
CA ALA A 712 -0.23 23.59 -41.82
C ALA A 712 -0.31 22.96 -43.23
N GLU A 713 0.31 21.79 -43.43
CA GLU A 713 0.27 21.06 -44.70
C GLU A 713 -1.12 20.46 -44.94
N VAL A 714 -1.76 19.90 -43.91
CA VAL A 714 -3.15 19.45 -44.01
C VAL A 714 -4.06 20.62 -44.35
N LEU A 715 -3.94 21.75 -43.64
CA LEU A 715 -4.74 22.95 -43.92
C LEU A 715 -4.50 23.50 -45.34
N TYR A 716 -3.28 23.37 -45.88
CA TYR A 716 -2.98 23.70 -47.28
C TYR A 716 -3.76 22.81 -48.26
N LEU A 717 -3.86 21.50 -48.01
CA LEU A 717 -4.65 20.59 -48.86
C LEU A 717 -6.12 21.04 -48.97
N PHE A 718 -6.69 21.52 -47.87
CA PHE A 718 -8.06 22.04 -47.81
C PHE A 718 -8.19 23.52 -48.25
N GLY A 719 -7.11 24.14 -48.72
CA GLY A 719 -7.09 25.52 -49.21
C GLY A 719 -7.31 26.57 -48.12
N LYS A 720 -6.93 26.27 -46.88
CA LYS A 720 -7.05 27.17 -45.73
C LYS A 720 -5.72 27.75 -45.26
N ASN A 721 -4.58 27.23 -45.75
CA ASN A 721 -3.26 27.75 -45.43
C ASN A 721 -2.43 27.94 -46.72
N PRO A 722 -1.86 29.14 -46.98
CA PRO A 722 -1.07 29.42 -48.18
C PRO A 722 0.38 28.88 -48.12
N GLU A 723 0.88 28.38 -46.98
CA GLU A 723 2.28 28.00 -46.76
C GLU A 723 2.78 26.80 -47.62
N GLY A 724 1.94 26.24 -48.49
CA GLY A 724 2.31 25.22 -49.48
C GLY A 724 1.97 25.57 -50.93
N GLU A 725 1.42 26.76 -51.20
CA GLU A 725 0.97 27.14 -52.54
C GLU A 725 2.14 27.33 -53.52
N LEU A 726 1.95 26.85 -54.75
CA LEU A 726 2.86 27.17 -55.84
C LEU A 726 2.82 28.67 -56.15
N HIS A 727 3.97 29.32 -56.10
CA HIS A 727 4.09 30.70 -56.55
C HIS A 727 3.73 30.84 -58.03
N GLU A 728 3.04 31.91 -58.42
CA GLU A 728 2.63 32.16 -59.82
C GLU A 728 3.79 32.07 -60.80
N ASN A 729 4.96 32.63 -60.45
CA ASN A 729 6.17 32.55 -61.28
C ASN A 729 6.58 31.10 -61.55
N ARG A 730 6.47 30.22 -60.55
CA ARG A 730 6.82 28.81 -60.71
C ARG A 730 5.83 28.08 -61.62
N LYS A 731 4.54 28.40 -61.52
CA LYS A 731 3.52 27.86 -62.45
C LYS A 731 3.85 28.25 -63.88
N ILE A 732 4.17 29.52 -64.11
CA ILE A 732 4.52 30.05 -65.43
C ILE A 732 5.78 29.40 -65.97
N GLU A 733 6.82 29.24 -65.15
CA GLU A 733 8.05 28.53 -65.53
C GLU A 733 7.76 27.10 -66.01
N ILE A 734 6.99 26.32 -65.23
CA ILE A 734 6.63 24.94 -65.58
C ILE A 734 5.84 24.90 -66.89
N LEU A 735 4.83 25.77 -67.04
CA LEU A 735 4.02 25.83 -68.26
C LEU A 735 4.85 26.27 -69.47
N GLN A 736 5.76 27.22 -69.30
CA GLN A 736 6.66 27.69 -70.36
C GLN A 736 7.61 26.58 -70.80
N GLU A 737 8.21 25.84 -69.85
CA GLU A 737 9.09 24.70 -70.15
C GLU A 737 8.37 23.60 -70.95
N ILE A 738 7.14 23.26 -70.55
CA ILE A 738 6.31 22.27 -71.27
C ILE A 738 5.95 22.80 -72.65
N ARG A 739 5.50 24.06 -72.75
CA ARG A 739 5.12 24.71 -74.01
C ARG A 739 6.27 24.72 -75.02
N GLU A 740 7.46 25.11 -74.59
CA GLU A 740 8.66 25.13 -75.44
C GLU A 740 9.09 23.73 -75.87
N ALA A 741 8.99 22.74 -74.97
CA ALA A 741 9.29 21.35 -75.30
C ALA A 741 8.32 20.80 -76.36
N LEU A 742 7.02 21.06 -76.21
CA LEU A 742 5.98 20.68 -77.17
C LEU A 742 6.14 21.39 -78.52
N TRP A 743 6.44 22.69 -78.51
CA TRP A 743 6.68 23.46 -79.74
C TRP A 743 7.89 22.93 -80.51
N LYS A 744 9.00 22.65 -79.81
CA LYS A 744 10.19 22.02 -80.40
C LYS A 744 9.87 20.65 -80.99
N PHE A 745 9.08 19.84 -80.30
CA PHE A 745 8.66 18.53 -80.79
C PHE A 745 7.84 18.64 -82.09
N ASP A 746 6.89 19.59 -82.16
CA ASP A 746 6.06 19.82 -83.35
C ASP A 746 6.86 20.33 -84.57
N HIS A 747 7.95 21.10 -84.36
CA HIS A 747 8.72 21.75 -85.44
C HIS A 747 10.09 21.09 -85.74
N GLN A 748 10.47 20.03 -85.01
CA GLN A 748 11.71 19.27 -85.24
C GLN A 748 11.79 18.58 -86.63
N GLY A 749 10.71 18.60 -87.41
CA GLY A 749 10.66 18.10 -88.79
C GLY A 749 10.92 19.14 -89.89
N GLU A 750 10.96 20.45 -89.59
CA GLU A 750 11.03 21.49 -90.64
C GLU A 750 12.45 21.98 -90.97
N GLU A 751 13.44 21.78 -90.08
CA GLU A 751 14.82 22.25 -90.33
C GLU A 751 15.68 21.32 -91.20
N ASN A 752 15.29 20.05 -91.39
CA ASN A 752 16.04 19.10 -92.23
C ASN A 752 15.16 18.50 -93.32
N GLY A 753 15.07 19.20 -94.45
CA GLY A 753 14.60 18.60 -95.68
C GLY A 753 15.47 17.39 -96.05
N GLN A 754 14.83 16.21 -96.12
CA GLN A 754 15.30 14.88 -96.54
C GLN A 754 15.65 13.91 -95.40
N GLY A 755 14.87 12.81 -95.30
CA GLY A 755 15.31 11.57 -94.67
C GLY A 755 14.21 10.79 -93.96
N GLU A 756 13.84 9.64 -94.54
CA GLU A 756 12.92 8.65 -93.97
C GLU A 756 13.43 8.05 -92.64
N ASN A 757 12.49 7.84 -91.71
CA ASN A 757 12.51 6.90 -90.57
C ASN A 757 13.73 6.86 -89.64
N GLN A 758 13.60 7.54 -88.50
CA GLN A 758 13.80 6.94 -87.18
C GLN A 758 12.89 7.67 -86.20
N LEU A 759 11.82 7.01 -85.75
CA LEU A 759 10.94 7.53 -84.71
C LEU A 759 11.80 7.93 -83.50
N SER A 760 11.70 9.17 -83.06
CA SER A 760 11.89 9.47 -81.63
C SER A 760 10.90 8.56 -80.87
N PRO A 761 11.35 7.65 -79.98
CA PRO A 761 10.49 6.63 -79.38
C PRO A 761 9.54 7.18 -78.30
N ILE A 762 9.39 8.50 -78.19
CA ILE A 762 8.69 9.19 -77.11
C ILE A 762 7.47 9.90 -77.73
N THR A 763 6.26 9.61 -77.24
CA THR A 763 5.05 10.29 -77.70
C THR A 763 4.95 11.71 -77.13
N ILE A 764 4.02 12.52 -77.64
CA ILE A 764 3.76 13.85 -77.06
C ILE A 764 3.26 13.73 -75.62
N GLU A 765 2.43 12.73 -75.32
CA GLU A 765 1.97 12.47 -73.96
C GLU A 765 3.15 12.13 -73.05
N ASP A 766 4.07 11.27 -73.50
CA ASP A 766 5.25 10.87 -72.74
C ASP A 766 6.14 12.06 -72.35
N LEU A 767 6.30 13.04 -73.24
CA LEU A 767 7.05 14.26 -72.98
C LEU A 767 6.37 15.13 -71.90
N ILE A 768 5.03 15.23 -71.92
CA ILE A 768 4.27 15.95 -70.90
C ILE A 768 4.43 15.25 -69.55
N PHE A 769 4.31 13.92 -69.52
CA PHE A 769 4.47 13.14 -68.28
C PHE A 769 5.86 13.26 -67.69
N GLU A 770 6.91 13.23 -68.52
CA GLU A 770 8.29 13.43 -68.07
C GLU A 770 8.49 14.82 -67.45
N LYS A 771 7.98 15.87 -68.10
CA LYS A 771 8.12 17.25 -67.60
C LYS A 771 7.37 17.48 -66.30
N LEU A 772 6.15 16.97 -66.18
CA LEU A 772 5.36 17.08 -64.95
C LEU A 772 5.94 16.20 -63.84
N SER A 773 6.41 14.99 -64.16
CA SER A 773 7.13 14.11 -63.23
C SER A 773 8.32 14.81 -62.58
N VAL A 774 9.16 15.49 -63.38
CA VAL A 774 10.31 16.25 -62.86
C VAL A 774 9.88 17.50 -62.09
N ALA A 775 8.82 18.19 -62.51
CA ALA A 775 8.38 19.42 -61.87
C ALA A 775 7.83 19.21 -60.45
N PHE A 776 7.23 18.04 -60.19
CA PHE A 776 6.54 17.69 -58.94
C PHE A 776 7.18 16.53 -58.17
N ASP A 777 8.31 16.02 -58.65
CA ASP A 777 9.00 14.84 -58.08
C ASP A 777 8.10 13.60 -57.97
N LEU A 778 7.22 13.41 -58.96
CA LEU A 778 6.31 12.26 -59.05
C LEU A 778 6.86 11.19 -59.98
N ASN A 779 6.59 9.91 -59.71
CA ASN A 779 6.90 8.84 -60.66
C ASN A 779 6.14 9.08 -61.99
N ARG A 780 6.86 8.98 -63.12
CA ARG A 780 6.30 9.18 -64.46
C ARG A 780 5.08 8.29 -64.74
N ASN A 781 5.06 7.04 -64.25
CA ASN A 781 3.93 6.13 -64.41
C ASN A 781 2.69 6.63 -63.64
N VAL A 782 2.88 7.16 -62.43
CA VAL A 782 1.80 7.79 -61.65
C VAL A 782 1.25 9.02 -62.38
N VAL A 783 2.11 9.87 -62.95
CA VAL A 783 1.67 11.04 -63.75
C VAL A 783 0.90 10.61 -65.00
N ARG A 784 1.36 9.56 -65.68
CA ARG A 784 0.64 8.94 -66.81
C ARG A 784 -0.74 8.49 -66.36
N ASP A 785 -0.85 7.75 -65.27
CA ASP A 785 -2.13 7.19 -64.80
C ASP A 785 -3.08 8.27 -64.26
N LEU A 786 -2.54 9.38 -63.76
CA LEU A 786 -3.34 10.56 -63.40
C LEU A 786 -3.94 11.27 -64.64
N LEU A 787 -3.23 11.32 -65.77
CA LEU A 787 -3.61 12.15 -66.92
C LEU A 787 -4.10 11.39 -68.17
N ALA A 788 -3.77 10.11 -68.32
CA ALA A 788 -4.02 9.31 -69.52
C ALA A 788 -3.95 7.79 -69.25
N ARG A 789 -5.00 7.20 -68.65
CA ARG A 789 -5.00 5.76 -68.37
C ARG A 789 -5.15 4.93 -69.65
N ALA A 790 -4.32 3.90 -69.73
CA ALA A 790 -4.25 3.01 -70.89
C ALA A 790 -5.45 2.06 -71.01
N ASP A 791 -6.11 1.74 -69.90
CA ASP A 791 -6.96 0.54 -69.79
C ASP A 791 -8.43 0.80 -70.19
N GLU A 792 -8.90 2.05 -70.13
CA GLU A 792 -10.31 2.42 -70.34
C GLU A 792 -10.53 3.65 -71.23
N GLY A 793 -9.45 4.27 -71.76
CA GLY A 793 -9.55 5.44 -72.64
C GLY A 793 -9.97 6.75 -71.94
N GLY A 794 -9.81 6.83 -70.61
CA GLY A 794 -10.14 8.00 -69.76
C GLY A 794 -8.95 8.59 -69.00
N SER A 795 -9.18 9.71 -68.30
CA SER A 795 -8.20 10.39 -67.43
C SER A 795 -8.71 10.38 -65.98
N TYR A 796 -7.86 10.13 -65.00
CA TYR A 796 -8.27 10.21 -63.59
C TYR A 796 -8.53 11.66 -63.18
N LEU A 797 -7.62 12.57 -63.55
CA LEU A 797 -7.72 14.01 -63.31
C LEU A 797 -8.51 14.69 -64.43
N GLU A 798 -9.57 15.38 -64.06
CA GLU A 798 -10.49 16.05 -64.98
C GLU A 798 -10.79 17.46 -64.49
N HIS A 799 -10.82 18.45 -65.38
CA HIS A 799 -11.18 19.81 -65.00
C HIS A 799 -12.70 19.93 -64.73
N LEU A 800 -13.06 20.49 -63.56
CA LEU A 800 -14.44 20.59 -63.07
C LEU A 800 -15.07 21.99 -63.31
N HIS A 801 -15.74 22.21 -64.45
CA HIS A 801 -16.45 23.48 -64.76
C HIS A 801 -17.81 23.31 -65.49
N GLU A 802 -18.85 23.99 -64.98
CA GLU A 802 -20.19 24.27 -65.54
C GLU A 802 -20.76 23.29 -66.60
N GLU A 803 -21.00 22.04 -66.22
CA GLU A 803 -21.72 20.99 -66.99
C GLU A 803 -20.90 20.08 -67.94
N SER A 804 -19.56 20.17 -67.98
CA SER A 804 -18.76 19.12 -68.68
C SER A 804 -17.41 18.82 -68.02
N LYS A 805 -17.10 17.52 -67.85
CA LYS A 805 -15.79 17.03 -67.40
C LYS A 805 -14.86 16.90 -68.60
N LYS A 806 -13.66 17.49 -68.54
CA LYS A 806 -12.65 17.38 -69.59
C LYS A 806 -11.31 16.91 -69.03
N PRO A 807 -10.70 15.86 -69.61
CA PRO A 807 -9.33 15.45 -69.27
C PRO A 807 -8.34 16.60 -69.35
N TYR A 808 -7.47 16.72 -68.35
CA TYR A 808 -6.47 17.79 -68.33
C TYR A 808 -5.48 17.72 -69.50
N LEU A 809 -5.18 16.52 -69.97
CA LEU A 809 -4.32 16.29 -71.14
C LEU A 809 -4.80 17.04 -72.39
N ASN A 810 -6.12 17.21 -72.56
CA ASN A 810 -6.70 17.90 -73.71
C ASN A 810 -6.29 19.37 -73.79
N PHE A 811 -6.04 20.03 -72.65
CA PHE A 811 -5.61 21.43 -72.62
C PHE A 811 -4.14 21.59 -73.04
N PHE A 812 -3.28 20.62 -72.73
CA PHE A 812 -1.91 20.58 -73.29
C PHE A 812 -1.92 20.31 -74.79
N MET A 813 -2.91 19.54 -75.27
CA MET A 813 -3.06 19.21 -76.69
C MET A 813 -3.68 20.35 -77.52
N ASP A 814 -4.19 21.40 -76.88
CA ASP A 814 -4.81 22.53 -77.57
C ASP A 814 -3.78 23.33 -78.40
N ASN A 815 -4.18 23.71 -79.62
CA ASN A 815 -3.29 24.42 -80.54
C ASN A 815 -2.83 25.79 -80.01
N THR A 816 -3.62 26.44 -79.14
CA THR A 816 -3.28 27.73 -78.53
C THR A 816 -2.13 27.59 -77.53
N PHE A 817 -2.14 26.53 -76.72
CA PHE A 817 -1.05 26.21 -75.80
C PHE A 817 0.19 25.78 -76.59
N ARG A 818 0.07 24.75 -77.45
CA ARG A 818 1.19 24.20 -78.25
C ARG A 818 1.83 25.20 -79.20
N GLY A 819 1.12 26.26 -79.55
CA GLY A 819 1.64 27.30 -80.42
C GLY A 819 1.78 26.87 -81.89
N ARG A 820 0.95 25.92 -82.36
CA ARG A 820 0.93 25.50 -83.78
C ARG A 820 0.50 26.60 -84.76
N ASN A 821 -0.06 27.68 -84.24
CA ASN A 821 -0.42 28.86 -85.02
C ASN A 821 0.74 29.88 -85.12
N LEU A 822 1.92 29.57 -84.57
CA LEU A 822 3.10 30.44 -84.58
C LEU A 822 4.04 30.06 -85.73
N ASP A 823 4.67 31.04 -86.35
CA ASP A 823 5.65 30.80 -87.42
C ASP A 823 6.92 30.13 -86.85
N ALA A 824 7.43 29.10 -87.54
CA ALA A 824 8.57 28.27 -87.13
C ALA A 824 9.89 29.02 -86.82
N GLY A 825 9.98 30.31 -87.17
CA GLY A 825 11.17 31.16 -86.95
C GLY A 825 11.03 32.21 -85.84
N LEU A 826 9.90 32.28 -85.13
CA LEU A 826 9.69 33.23 -84.03
C LEU A 826 9.87 32.56 -82.66
N PRO A 827 10.39 33.28 -81.65
CA PRO A 827 10.48 32.74 -80.29
C PRO A 827 9.07 32.42 -79.74
N VAL A 828 8.95 31.29 -79.03
CA VAL A 828 7.70 30.90 -78.37
C VAL A 828 7.28 32.01 -77.39
N PRO A 829 6.08 32.59 -77.52
CA PRO A 829 5.61 33.63 -76.61
C PRO A 829 5.63 33.15 -75.16
N GLN A 830 6.08 34.03 -74.26
CA GLN A 830 6.05 33.76 -72.83
C GLN A 830 4.60 33.53 -72.36
N VAL A 831 4.42 32.56 -71.46
CA VAL A 831 3.16 32.35 -70.77
C VAL A 831 2.94 33.50 -69.78
N GLU A 832 1.79 34.16 -69.88
CA GLU A 832 1.38 35.21 -68.93
C GLU A 832 0.51 34.63 -67.80
N PRO A 833 0.52 35.21 -66.57
CA PRO A 833 -0.35 34.76 -65.49
C PRO A 833 -1.83 34.74 -65.89
N GLY A 834 -2.55 33.66 -65.59
CA GLY A 834 -3.97 33.49 -65.93
C GLY A 834 -4.25 33.24 -67.42
N GLN A 835 -3.23 33.08 -68.27
CA GLN A 835 -3.41 32.80 -69.70
C GLN A 835 -3.98 31.39 -69.94
N PHE A 836 -3.61 30.42 -69.09
CA PHE A 836 -4.05 29.03 -69.19
C PHE A 836 -4.59 28.55 -67.84
N PRO A 837 -5.72 29.10 -67.36
CA PRO A 837 -6.18 28.92 -65.99
C PRO A 837 -6.49 27.46 -65.64
N GLN A 838 -6.88 26.63 -66.61
CA GLN A 838 -7.10 25.19 -66.40
C GLN A 838 -5.78 24.47 -66.13
N LEU A 839 -4.71 24.78 -66.87
CA LEU A 839 -3.40 24.19 -66.64
C LEU A 839 -2.78 24.70 -65.33
N GLU A 840 -2.98 25.96 -64.98
CA GLU A 840 -2.58 26.49 -63.67
C GLU A 840 -3.30 25.77 -62.52
N THR A 841 -4.61 25.50 -62.66
CA THR A 841 -5.38 24.68 -61.70
C THR A 841 -4.83 23.26 -61.58
N LEU A 842 -4.43 22.65 -62.70
CA LEU A 842 -3.79 21.34 -62.69
C LEU A 842 -2.46 21.38 -61.93
N LEU A 843 -1.64 22.42 -62.11
CA LEU A 843 -0.36 22.53 -61.41
C LEU A 843 -0.57 22.63 -59.89
N ASP A 844 -1.57 23.40 -59.43
CA ASP A 844 -1.94 23.44 -58.01
C ASP A 844 -2.43 22.08 -57.50
N LEU A 845 -3.26 21.40 -58.28
CA LEU A 845 -3.75 20.08 -57.95
C LEU A 845 -2.63 19.04 -57.85
N LEU A 846 -1.71 19.04 -58.83
CA LEU A 846 -0.55 18.15 -58.83
C LEU A 846 0.38 18.44 -57.65
N ASN A 847 0.49 19.70 -57.19
CA ASN A 847 1.25 20.02 -55.99
C ASN A 847 0.64 19.40 -54.73
N ARG A 848 -0.68 19.49 -54.58
CA ARG A 848 -1.43 18.87 -53.47
C ARG A 848 -1.32 17.35 -53.52
N ILE A 849 -1.50 16.76 -54.71
CA ILE A 849 -1.36 15.32 -54.92
C ILE A 849 0.07 14.87 -54.62
N ALA A 850 1.09 15.59 -55.08
CA ALA A 850 2.48 15.26 -54.79
C ALA A 850 2.76 15.25 -53.28
N LEU A 851 2.25 16.24 -52.55
CA LEU A 851 2.35 16.26 -51.09
C LEU A 851 1.64 15.05 -50.45
N ILE A 852 0.43 14.70 -50.91
CA ILE A 852 -0.30 13.52 -50.41
C ILE A 852 0.49 12.24 -50.67
N LEU A 853 0.96 12.03 -51.90
CA LEU A 853 1.64 10.80 -52.31
C LEU A 853 3.03 10.65 -51.68
N ASP A 854 3.74 11.77 -51.45
CA ASP A 854 5.00 11.82 -50.70
C ASP A 854 4.79 11.31 -49.26
N LYS A 855 3.80 11.86 -48.55
CA LYS A 855 3.51 11.45 -47.16
C LYS A 855 2.85 10.09 -47.05
N PHE A 856 2.10 9.67 -48.06
CA PHE A 856 1.46 8.35 -48.10
C PHE A 856 2.48 7.20 -48.05
N ASN A 857 3.69 7.41 -48.58
CA ASN A 857 4.82 6.47 -48.53
C ASN A 857 4.49 5.06 -49.06
N GLY A 858 3.69 4.99 -50.14
CA GLY A 858 3.28 3.75 -50.79
C GLY A 858 4.25 3.29 -51.89
N LYS A 859 4.05 2.06 -52.38
CA LYS A 859 4.72 1.53 -53.57
C LYS A 859 3.91 1.85 -54.82
N GLU A 860 4.50 1.59 -56.00
CA GLU A 860 3.83 1.76 -57.29
C GLU A 860 2.47 1.07 -57.35
N ALA A 861 2.36 -0.19 -56.90
CA ALA A 861 1.09 -0.92 -56.83
C ALA A 861 0.04 -0.24 -55.92
N HIS A 862 0.46 0.35 -54.79
CA HIS A 862 -0.44 1.08 -53.90
C HIS A 862 -0.99 2.33 -54.59
N TYR A 863 -0.13 3.06 -55.31
CA TYR A 863 -0.54 4.23 -56.07
C TYR A 863 -1.48 3.86 -57.20
N GLU A 864 -1.20 2.79 -57.95
CA GLU A 864 -2.09 2.25 -59.00
C GLU A 864 -3.49 1.92 -58.46
N SER A 865 -3.58 1.27 -57.29
CA SER A 865 -4.86 1.00 -56.63
C SER A 865 -5.58 2.25 -56.15
N LEU A 866 -4.86 3.21 -55.55
CA LEU A 866 -5.43 4.47 -55.07
C LEU A 866 -6.01 5.32 -56.22
N ILE A 867 -5.29 5.40 -57.35
CA ILE A 867 -5.72 6.16 -58.54
C ILE A 867 -6.54 5.31 -59.52
N SER A 868 -7.04 4.15 -59.07
CA SER A 868 -7.97 3.32 -59.83
C SER A 868 -9.40 3.91 -59.81
N PRO A 869 -10.36 3.48 -60.67
CA PRO A 869 -11.73 3.99 -60.61
C PRO A 869 -12.42 3.50 -59.32
N GLU A 870 -12.06 2.31 -58.86
CA GLU A 870 -12.48 1.73 -57.59
C GLU A 870 -11.89 2.51 -56.41
N GLY A 871 -10.61 2.88 -56.48
CA GLY A 871 -9.96 3.68 -55.45
C GLY A 871 -10.52 5.09 -55.33
N LYS A 872 -10.84 5.71 -56.47
CA LYS A 872 -11.59 6.98 -56.53
C LYS A 872 -12.97 6.89 -55.88
N ALA A 873 -13.65 5.75 -56.04
CA ALA A 873 -15.01 5.55 -55.53
C ALA A 873 -15.05 5.15 -54.06
N ASN A 874 -14.05 4.39 -53.59
CA ASN A 874 -14.05 3.77 -52.25
C ASN A 874 -13.17 4.49 -51.23
N TRP A 875 -12.14 5.23 -51.65
CA TRP A 875 -11.13 5.80 -50.75
C TRP A 875 -11.10 7.32 -50.76
N ILE A 876 -10.67 7.93 -51.87
CA ILE A 876 -10.58 9.39 -51.97
C ILE A 876 -10.59 9.81 -53.44
N ASP A 877 -11.43 10.79 -53.79
CA ASP A 877 -11.37 11.43 -55.10
C ASP A 877 -10.38 12.60 -55.06
N LEU A 878 -9.18 12.40 -55.60
CA LEU A 878 -8.17 13.48 -55.61
C LEU A 878 -8.63 14.70 -56.43
N ASN A 879 -9.63 14.58 -57.32
CA ASN A 879 -10.19 15.74 -58.01
C ASN A 879 -10.91 16.71 -57.07
N ALA A 880 -11.33 16.26 -55.88
CA ALA A 880 -11.95 17.12 -54.88
C ALA A 880 -11.01 18.25 -54.42
N PHE A 881 -9.69 18.06 -54.50
CA PHE A 881 -8.71 19.08 -54.13
C PHE A 881 -8.58 20.23 -55.15
N GLN A 882 -9.33 20.24 -56.27
CA GLN A 882 -9.28 21.28 -57.30
C GLN A 882 -9.92 22.61 -56.92
N LYS A 883 -10.93 22.60 -56.04
CA LYS A 883 -11.63 23.81 -55.61
C LYS A 883 -11.45 23.99 -54.11
N ALA A 884 -11.12 25.20 -53.68
CA ALA A 884 -11.28 25.58 -52.28
C ALA A 884 -12.79 25.71 -52.01
N GLY A 885 -13.40 24.71 -51.36
CA GLY A 885 -14.84 24.70 -51.04
C GLY A 885 -15.34 23.34 -50.50
N ASP A 886 -16.48 23.39 -49.79
CA ASP A 886 -17.04 22.29 -48.98
C ASP A 886 -17.34 21.01 -49.78
N PHE A 887 -16.51 19.99 -49.60
CA PHE A 887 -16.85 18.60 -49.87
C PHE A 887 -17.09 17.92 -48.53
N PRO A 888 -18.36 17.66 -48.13
CA PRO A 888 -18.67 17.19 -46.77
C PRO A 888 -17.99 15.85 -46.40
N SER A 889 -17.69 14.99 -47.37
CA SER A 889 -17.05 13.68 -47.10
C SER A 889 -15.51 13.71 -47.10
N LEU A 890 -14.90 14.72 -47.75
CA LEU A 890 -13.46 14.76 -47.99
C LEU A 890 -12.61 14.70 -46.71
N PRO A 891 -12.99 15.34 -45.58
CA PRO A 891 -12.28 15.17 -44.31
C PRO A 891 -12.22 13.71 -43.82
N GLY A 892 -13.36 13.00 -43.86
CA GLY A 892 -13.43 11.60 -43.45
C GLY A 892 -12.68 10.66 -44.39
N ASP A 893 -12.80 10.90 -45.71
CA ASP A 893 -12.04 10.17 -46.75
C ASP A 893 -10.52 10.34 -46.56
N PHE A 894 -10.09 11.55 -46.18
CA PHE A 894 -8.69 11.86 -45.89
C PHE A 894 -8.18 11.15 -44.62
N ILE A 895 -8.98 11.11 -43.55
CA ILE A 895 -8.63 10.35 -42.32
C ILE A 895 -8.48 8.85 -42.64
N ARG A 896 -9.41 8.28 -43.41
CA ARG A 896 -9.29 6.88 -43.86
C ARG A 896 -8.01 6.63 -44.65
N LEU A 897 -7.66 7.52 -45.58
CA LEU A 897 -6.40 7.44 -46.33
C LEU A 897 -5.17 7.51 -45.41
N MET A 898 -5.19 8.38 -44.40
CA MET A 898 -4.13 8.50 -43.39
C MET A 898 -3.96 7.18 -42.62
N ASN A 899 -5.04 6.54 -42.20
CA ASN A 899 -4.98 5.24 -41.52
C ASN A 899 -4.43 4.13 -42.45
N ILE A 900 -4.81 4.11 -43.73
CA ILE A 900 -4.21 3.18 -44.71
C ILE A 900 -2.69 3.41 -44.85
N SER A 901 -2.25 4.67 -44.91
CA SER A 901 -0.82 4.99 -44.96
C SER A 901 -0.07 4.48 -43.72
N ARG A 902 -0.66 4.61 -42.53
CA ARG A 902 -0.10 4.06 -41.28
C ARG A 902 0.03 2.54 -41.34
N VAL A 903 -0.96 1.84 -41.90
CA VAL A 903 -0.89 0.39 -42.13
C VAL A 903 0.25 0.04 -43.09
N ILE A 904 0.37 0.73 -44.24
CA ILE A 904 1.45 0.48 -45.21
C ILE A 904 2.84 0.67 -44.58
N LYS A 905 3.01 1.74 -43.79
CA LYS A 905 4.27 2.01 -43.08
C LYS A 905 4.60 0.97 -42.01
N ALA A 906 3.56 0.32 -41.47
CA ALA A 906 3.67 -0.71 -40.45
C ALA A 906 3.95 -2.11 -41.00
N THR A 907 3.67 -2.35 -42.28
CA THR A 907 3.87 -3.64 -42.93
C THR A 907 5.26 -3.75 -43.55
N PRO A 908 5.89 -4.94 -43.53
CA PRO A 908 7.15 -5.19 -44.23
C PRO A 908 7.03 -4.97 -45.75
N ASP A 909 8.16 -5.03 -46.46
CA ASP A 909 8.24 -4.87 -47.91
C ASP A 909 7.65 -6.08 -48.65
N THR A 910 6.33 -6.27 -48.57
CA THR A 910 5.59 -7.43 -49.13
C THR A 910 4.94 -7.09 -50.48
N ASP A 911 4.68 -8.11 -51.30
CA ASP A 911 3.96 -7.95 -52.58
C ASP A 911 2.44 -7.81 -52.39
N THR A 912 1.94 -8.01 -51.17
CA THR A 912 0.52 -7.96 -50.83
C THR A 912 0.05 -6.51 -50.70
N ASN A 913 -0.92 -6.12 -51.52
CA ASN A 913 -1.46 -4.77 -51.52
C ASN A 913 -2.68 -4.65 -50.59
N ILE A 914 -2.57 -3.82 -49.54
CA ILE A 914 -3.65 -3.62 -48.56
C ILE A 914 -4.97 -3.16 -49.21
N PHE A 915 -4.92 -2.37 -50.28
CA PHE A 915 -6.13 -1.90 -50.98
C PHE A 915 -6.95 -3.06 -51.57
N GLU A 916 -6.32 -4.15 -51.97
CA GLU A 916 -7.03 -5.34 -52.47
C GLU A 916 -7.80 -6.05 -51.36
N ILE A 917 -7.20 -6.11 -50.16
CA ILE A 917 -7.83 -6.71 -48.99
C ILE A 917 -9.00 -5.84 -48.51
N LEU A 918 -8.81 -4.53 -48.46
CA LEU A 918 -9.84 -3.60 -47.97
C LEU A 918 -11.01 -3.42 -48.95
N THR A 919 -10.76 -3.44 -50.27
CA THR A 919 -11.85 -3.29 -51.28
C THR A 919 -12.63 -4.58 -51.51
N THR A 920 -11.95 -5.73 -51.45
CA THR A 920 -12.55 -7.05 -51.68
C THR A 920 -12.20 -8.00 -50.55
N PRO A 921 -12.74 -7.78 -49.34
CA PRO A 921 -12.43 -8.61 -48.19
C PRO A 921 -12.81 -10.07 -48.48
N PRO A 922 -11.95 -11.06 -48.20
CA PRO A 922 -12.25 -12.46 -48.45
C PRO A 922 -13.52 -12.90 -47.71
N ALA A 923 -14.36 -13.67 -48.40
CA ALA A 923 -15.64 -14.13 -47.83
C ALA A 923 -15.46 -15.19 -46.72
N GLN A 924 -14.28 -15.79 -46.61
CA GLN A 924 -13.95 -16.79 -45.60
C GLN A 924 -12.84 -16.28 -44.67
N LEU A 925 -13.03 -16.44 -43.36
CA LEU A 925 -12.10 -16.00 -42.32
C LEU A 925 -10.67 -16.55 -42.53
N GLU A 926 -10.53 -17.82 -42.94
CA GLU A 926 -9.23 -18.44 -43.15
C GLU A 926 -8.47 -17.87 -44.36
N GLU A 927 -9.17 -17.51 -45.43
CA GLU A 927 -8.58 -16.84 -46.60
C GLU A 927 -8.13 -15.42 -46.24
N TRP A 928 -8.91 -14.73 -45.40
CA TRP A 928 -8.51 -13.43 -44.86
C TRP A 928 -7.28 -13.55 -43.96
N LYS A 929 -7.24 -14.49 -43.01
CA LYS A 929 -6.07 -14.75 -42.15
C LYS A 929 -4.80 -15.00 -42.98
N GLU A 930 -4.89 -15.78 -44.05
CA GLU A 930 -3.75 -16.06 -44.95
C GLU A 930 -3.23 -14.78 -45.62
N LYS A 931 -4.13 -13.94 -46.15
CA LYS A 931 -3.73 -12.66 -46.77
C LYS A 931 -3.13 -11.68 -45.77
N VAL A 932 -3.67 -11.62 -44.54
CA VAL A 932 -3.13 -10.76 -43.48
C VAL A 932 -1.76 -11.27 -43.01
N ALA A 933 -1.59 -12.59 -42.87
CA ALA A 933 -0.29 -13.20 -42.57
C ALA A 933 0.76 -12.87 -43.64
N GLN A 934 0.37 -12.89 -44.92
CA GLN A 934 1.24 -12.45 -46.03
C GLN A 934 1.54 -10.95 -45.98
N LEU A 935 0.55 -10.11 -45.64
CA LEU A 935 0.72 -8.67 -45.54
C LEU A 935 1.76 -8.29 -44.48
N PHE A 936 1.72 -8.95 -43.31
CA PHE A 936 2.66 -8.71 -42.21
C PHE A 936 3.93 -9.58 -42.26
N ASP A 937 4.09 -10.44 -43.28
CA ASP A 937 5.20 -11.41 -43.43
C ASP A 937 5.39 -12.33 -42.20
N ARG A 938 4.28 -12.85 -41.66
CA ARG A 938 4.25 -13.67 -40.42
C ARG A 938 3.34 -14.89 -40.56
N GLU A 939 3.93 -16.07 -40.70
CA GLU A 939 3.17 -17.34 -40.81
C GLU A 939 2.49 -17.76 -39.49
N ASP A 940 2.97 -17.29 -38.35
CA ASP A 940 2.46 -17.62 -37.02
C ASP A 940 1.24 -16.79 -36.60
N LEU A 941 0.92 -15.73 -37.35
CA LEU A 941 -0.09 -14.70 -37.03
C LEU A 941 -1.50 -15.26 -36.76
N SER A 942 -1.83 -16.42 -37.32
CA SER A 942 -3.15 -17.05 -37.15
C SER A 942 -3.56 -17.21 -35.69
N SER A 943 -2.61 -17.49 -34.79
CA SER A 943 -2.92 -17.68 -33.37
C SER A 943 -3.22 -16.36 -32.65
N GLN A 944 -2.65 -15.25 -33.09
CA GLN A 944 -2.86 -13.90 -32.56
C GLN A 944 -4.19 -13.35 -33.06
N LEU A 945 -4.54 -13.62 -34.32
CA LEU A 945 -5.84 -13.25 -34.88
C LEU A 945 -7.00 -13.95 -34.17
N GLU A 946 -6.78 -15.13 -33.59
CA GLU A 946 -7.78 -15.83 -32.76
C GLU A 946 -8.01 -15.16 -31.40
N LEU A 947 -7.10 -14.28 -30.95
CA LEU A 947 -7.25 -13.52 -29.69
C LEU A 947 -8.02 -12.22 -29.88
N MET A 948 -8.27 -11.82 -31.12
CA MET A 948 -8.82 -10.51 -31.47
C MET A 948 -10.18 -10.67 -32.14
N GLU A 949 -11.14 -9.84 -31.73
CA GLU A 949 -12.42 -9.72 -32.43
C GLU A 949 -12.31 -8.64 -33.50
N ILE A 950 -12.43 -9.05 -34.76
CA ILE A 950 -12.35 -8.19 -35.94
C ILE A 950 -13.62 -8.42 -36.77
N ASP A 951 -14.53 -7.45 -36.72
CA ASP A 951 -15.84 -7.54 -37.34
C ASP A 951 -15.90 -6.89 -38.73
N ASP A 952 -15.09 -5.85 -38.97
CA ASP A 952 -14.97 -5.18 -40.26
C ASP A 952 -13.56 -5.33 -40.85
N PHE A 953 -13.44 -6.21 -41.84
CA PHE A 953 -12.20 -6.45 -42.58
C PHE A 953 -11.84 -5.31 -43.55
N SER A 954 -12.76 -4.38 -43.79
CA SER A 954 -12.60 -3.23 -44.68
C SER A 954 -12.11 -1.99 -43.96
N ASP A 955 -12.07 -2.03 -42.62
CA ASP A 955 -11.61 -0.93 -41.78
C ASP A 955 -10.08 -0.97 -41.58
N PRO A 956 -9.33 0.05 -42.01
CA PRO A 956 -7.89 0.14 -41.78
C PRO A 956 -7.49 0.07 -40.30
N GLU A 957 -8.34 0.52 -39.38
CA GLU A 957 -8.03 0.51 -37.93
C GLU A 957 -7.87 -0.91 -37.38
N SER A 958 -8.63 -1.88 -37.90
CA SER A 958 -8.47 -3.30 -37.57
C SER A 958 -7.05 -3.80 -37.80
N TYR A 959 -6.38 -3.32 -38.87
CA TYR A 959 -5.00 -3.70 -39.20
C TYR A 959 -3.97 -2.98 -38.33
N LEU A 960 -4.26 -1.75 -37.89
CA LEU A 960 -3.44 -1.05 -36.90
C LEU A 960 -3.51 -1.74 -35.53
N ARG A 961 -4.68 -2.25 -35.12
CA ARG A 961 -4.80 -3.07 -33.92
C ARG A 961 -3.96 -4.35 -34.01
N ILE A 962 -3.95 -5.03 -35.16
CA ILE A 962 -3.09 -6.22 -35.39
C ILE A 962 -1.61 -5.86 -35.26
N LYS A 963 -1.20 -4.75 -35.88
CA LYS A 963 0.17 -4.24 -35.75
C LYS A 963 0.54 -4.01 -34.28
N GLU A 964 -0.32 -3.35 -33.51
CA GLU A 964 -0.05 -3.10 -32.10
C GLU A 964 0.04 -4.38 -31.26
N ALA A 965 -0.78 -5.39 -31.55
CA ALA A 965 -0.66 -6.70 -30.92
C ALA A 965 0.70 -7.37 -31.23
N LEU A 966 1.20 -7.22 -32.47
CA LEU A 966 2.53 -7.70 -32.86
C LEU A 966 3.66 -6.93 -32.14
N GLU A 967 3.57 -5.62 -32.06
CA GLU A 967 4.54 -4.78 -31.34
C GLU A 967 4.56 -5.13 -29.84
N LEU A 968 3.39 -5.40 -29.26
CA LEU A 968 3.26 -5.86 -27.88
C LEU A 968 3.93 -7.23 -27.67
N GLU A 969 3.74 -8.17 -28.59
CA GLU A 969 4.36 -9.49 -28.56
C GLU A 969 5.90 -9.38 -28.59
N GLU A 970 6.44 -8.59 -29.52
CA GLU A 970 7.88 -8.33 -29.63
C GLU A 970 8.42 -7.66 -28.36
N HIS A 971 7.70 -6.66 -27.85
CA HIS A 971 8.07 -5.94 -26.64
C HIS A 971 8.08 -6.85 -25.41
N LEU A 972 7.09 -7.73 -25.26
CA LEU A 972 6.98 -8.65 -24.14
C LEU A 972 7.94 -9.85 -24.24
N GLY A 973 8.24 -10.30 -25.46
CA GLY A 973 9.22 -11.36 -25.75
C GLY A 973 8.67 -12.79 -25.64
N PHE A 974 7.35 -12.98 -25.76
CA PHE A 974 6.67 -14.28 -25.77
C PHE A 974 5.44 -14.21 -26.67
N SER A 975 4.95 -15.33 -27.19
CA SER A 975 3.74 -15.35 -28.02
C SER A 975 2.48 -15.08 -27.19
N LEU A 976 1.65 -14.11 -27.58
CA LEU A 976 0.47 -13.73 -26.79
C LEU A 976 -0.53 -14.89 -26.61
N SER A 977 -0.55 -15.83 -27.55
CA SER A 977 -1.39 -17.04 -27.48
C SER A 977 -1.00 -18.00 -26.33
N GLU A 978 0.23 -17.91 -25.80
CA GLU A 978 0.67 -18.70 -24.63
C GLU A 978 -0.14 -18.37 -23.36
N TYR A 979 -0.65 -17.14 -23.27
CA TYR A 979 -1.44 -16.65 -22.14
C TYR A 979 -2.88 -16.33 -22.56
N SER A 980 -3.45 -17.16 -23.44
CA SER A 980 -4.85 -17.06 -23.88
C SER A 980 -5.81 -17.89 -23.03
N ASN A 981 -7.09 -17.52 -23.05
CA ASN A 981 -8.19 -18.30 -22.48
C ASN A 981 -9.38 -18.31 -23.46
N ALA A 982 -10.54 -18.83 -23.03
CA ALA A 982 -11.73 -18.91 -23.89
C ALA A 982 -12.26 -17.55 -24.39
N ASN A 983 -11.84 -16.45 -23.76
CA ASN A 983 -12.27 -15.08 -24.04
C ASN A 983 -11.10 -14.23 -24.58
N GLY A 984 -10.12 -14.83 -25.26
CA GLY A 984 -8.99 -14.11 -25.86
C GLY A 984 -7.75 -14.02 -24.97
N PHE A 985 -7.00 -12.91 -25.08
CA PHE A 985 -5.77 -12.72 -24.30
C PHE A 985 -6.08 -12.54 -22.81
N SER A 986 -5.56 -13.42 -21.95
CA SER A 986 -6.06 -13.52 -20.58
C SER A 986 -5.76 -12.30 -19.71
N TRP A 987 -4.77 -11.46 -20.04
CA TRP A 987 -4.47 -10.27 -19.24
C TRP A 987 -5.32 -9.04 -19.63
N ALA A 988 -6.18 -9.16 -20.64
CA ALA A 988 -7.07 -8.08 -21.10
C ALA A 988 -8.35 -7.99 -20.26
N THR A 989 -8.21 -7.71 -18.97
CA THR A 989 -9.33 -7.50 -18.04
C THR A 989 -8.95 -6.50 -16.97
N ALA A 990 -9.94 -5.77 -16.43
CA ALA A 990 -9.72 -4.85 -15.34
C ALA A 990 -9.52 -5.56 -13.99
N ASP A 991 -9.97 -6.81 -13.84
CA ASP A 991 -9.91 -7.57 -12.59
C ASP A 991 -8.97 -8.78 -12.72
N LEU A 992 -7.67 -8.56 -12.53
CA LEU A 992 -6.68 -9.63 -12.62
C LEU A 992 -6.78 -10.61 -11.43
N SER A 993 -6.80 -11.91 -11.75
CA SER A 993 -6.70 -12.99 -10.77
C SER A 993 -5.26 -13.24 -10.31
N HIS A 994 -5.10 -13.85 -9.13
CA HIS A 994 -3.81 -14.30 -8.59
C HIS A 994 -2.96 -15.08 -9.60
N ARG A 995 -3.59 -15.89 -10.46
CA ARG A 995 -2.89 -16.67 -11.50
C ARG A 995 -2.26 -15.75 -12.55
N GLN A 996 -3.03 -14.82 -13.11
CA GLN A 996 -2.55 -13.87 -14.13
C GLN A 996 -1.47 -12.94 -13.57
N VAL A 997 -1.62 -12.48 -12.33
CA VAL A 997 -0.62 -11.63 -11.67
C VAL A 997 0.71 -12.36 -11.51
N ASN A 998 0.70 -13.63 -11.10
CA ASN A 998 1.91 -14.42 -11.01
C ASN A 998 2.57 -14.61 -12.39
N GLU A 999 1.79 -14.81 -13.46
CA GLU A 999 2.30 -14.88 -14.83
C GLU A 999 3.01 -13.57 -15.24
N ILE A 1000 2.36 -12.43 -15.03
CA ILE A 1000 2.93 -11.09 -15.29
C ILE A 1000 4.23 -10.89 -14.50
N ILE A 1001 4.26 -11.27 -13.22
CA ILE A 1001 5.45 -11.18 -12.37
C ILE A 1001 6.56 -12.09 -12.89
N GLN A 1002 6.27 -13.31 -13.34
CA GLN A 1002 7.29 -14.20 -13.91
C GLN A 1002 7.86 -13.65 -15.22
N VAL A 1003 7.02 -13.06 -16.08
CA VAL A 1003 7.47 -12.39 -17.31
C VAL A 1003 8.35 -11.19 -16.97
N ALA A 1004 7.93 -10.35 -16.03
CA ALA A 1004 8.75 -9.24 -15.54
C ALA A 1004 10.09 -9.75 -14.99
N LYS A 1005 10.07 -10.80 -14.16
CA LYS A 1005 11.27 -11.42 -13.62
C LYS A 1005 12.19 -11.94 -14.72
N ALA A 1006 11.68 -12.58 -15.76
CA ALA A 1006 12.47 -13.16 -16.85
C ALA A 1006 13.29 -12.10 -17.62
N LYS A 1007 12.83 -10.84 -17.66
CA LYS A 1007 13.60 -9.73 -18.24
C LYS A 1007 14.81 -9.32 -17.41
N TYR A 1008 14.92 -9.81 -16.18
CA TYR A 1008 16.03 -9.53 -15.26
C TYR A 1008 16.74 -10.82 -14.83
N GLY A 1009 18.03 -10.74 -14.54
CA GLY A 1009 18.71 -11.80 -13.79
C GLY A 1009 18.28 -11.79 -12.32
N ASP A 1010 18.40 -12.94 -11.63
CA ASP A 1010 17.97 -13.09 -10.22
C ASP A 1010 18.55 -12.00 -9.29
N GLU A 1011 19.78 -11.56 -9.53
CA GLU A 1011 20.40 -10.52 -8.71
C GLU A 1011 19.76 -9.13 -8.86
N ARG A 1012 19.36 -8.74 -10.08
CA ARG A 1012 18.76 -7.42 -10.34
C ARG A 1012 17.29 -7.41 -9.99
N TRP A 1013 16.61 -8.54 -10.17
CA TRP A 1013 15.18 -8.68 -9.91
C TRP A 1013 14.83 -8.24 -8.49
N GLN A 1014 15.61 -8.64 -7.48
CA GLN A 1014 15.35 -8.29 -6.08
C GLN A 1014 15.40 -6.78 -5.79
N THR A 1015 16.20 -6.02 -6.54
CA THR A 1015 16.24 -4.54 -6.41
C THR A 1015 15.01 -3.91 -7.07
N VAL A 1016 14.64 -4.39 -8.25
CA VAL A 1016 13.47 -3.90 -9.00
C VAL A 1016 12.17 -4.21 -8.25
N THR A 1017 11.97 -5.47 -7.86
CA THR A 1017 10.76 -5.91 -7.16
C THR A 1017 10.60 -5.20 -5.81
N ARG A 1018 11.69 -4.88 -5.09
CA ARG A 1018 11.64 -4.06 -3.87
C ARG A 1018 10.98 -2.70 -4.15
N GLN A 1019 11.45 -1.97 -5.16
CA GLN A 1019 10.92 -0.64 -5.48
C GLN A 1019 9.43 -0.68 -5.82
N LEU A 1020 8.99 -1.74 -6.50
CA LEU A 1020 7.59 -1.95 -6.87
C LEU A 1020 6.74 -2.38 -5.65
N ARG A 1021 7.26 -3.30 -4.82
CA ARG A 1021 6.57 -3.82 -3.63
C ARG A 1021 6.48 -2.83 -2.48
N ASP A 1022 7.43 -1.92 -2.34
CA ASP A 1022 7.41 -0.92 -1.26
C ASP A 1022 6.15 -0.02 -1.35
N GLN A 1023 5.72 0.33 -2.56
CA GLN A 1023 4.44 1.06 -2.77
C GLN A 1023 3.24 0.21 -2.34
N VAL A 1024 3.18 -1.05 -2.78
CA VAL A 1024 2.06 -1.95 -2.47
C VAL A 1024 1.98 -2.26 -0.97
N ARG A 1025 3.11 -2.37 -0.26
CA ARG A 1025 3.12 -2.63 1.19
C ARG A 1025 2.41 -1.54 1.98
N GLU A 1026 2.58 -0.29 1.58
CA GLU A 1026 1.94 0.87 2.22
C GLU A 1026 0.43 0.88 1.94
N GLU A 1027 0.02 0.61 0.70
CA GLU A 1027 -1.40 0.48 0.35
C GLU A 1027 -2.07 -0.71 1.06
N GLN A 1028 -1.39 -1.86 1.16
CA GLN A 1028 -1.85 -3.02 1.94
C GLN A 1028 -2.08 -2.63 3.40
N ARG A 1029 -1.08 -1.99 4.02
CA ARG A 1029 -1.14 -1.53 5.41
C ARG A 1029 -2.32 -0.59 5.62
N ASP A 1030 -2.50 0.38 4.73
CA ASP A 1030 -3.54 1.41 4.88
C ASP A 1030 -4.96 0.82 4.76
N ALA A 1031 -5.16 -0.10 3.81
CA ALA A 1031 -6.44 -0.81 3.67
C ALA A 1031 -6.73 -1.70 4.89
N LEU A 1032 -5.74 -2.47 5.35
CA LEU A 1032 -5.85 -3.32 6.55
C LEU A 1032 -6.09 -2.49 7.81
N LEU A 1033 -5.36 -1.39 7.97
CA LEU A 1033 -5.46 -0.48 9.11
C LEU A 1033 -6.84 0.19 9.16
N SER A 1034 -7.32 0.68 8.02
CA SER A 1034 -8.66 1.25 7.89
C SER A 1034 -9.72 0.22 8.31
N TYR A 1035 -9.67 -0.99 7.76
CA TYR A 1035 -10.62 -2.06 8.09
C TYR A 1035 -10.56 -2.44 9.57
N ALA A 1036 -9.35 -2.62 10.12
CA ALA A 1036 -9.12 -2.94 11.52
C ALA A 1036 -9.70 -1.87 12.46
N THR A 1037 -9.50 -0.60 12.14
CA THR A 1037 -10.02 0.55 12.91
C THR A 1037 -11.55 0.58 12.93
N ALA A 1038 -12.17 0.19 11.82
CA ALA A 1038 -13.62 0.17 11.67
C ALA A 1038 -14.30 -0.98 12.43
N HIS A 1039 -13.70 -2.18 12.42
CA HIS A 1039 -14.35 -3.43 12.86
C HIS A 1039 -13.85 -4.00 14.18
N LEU A 1040 -12.62 -3.69 14.59
CA LEU A 1040 -12.06 -4.26 15.82
C LEU A 1040 -12.55 -3.50 17.05
N ILE A 1041 -12.98 -4.28 18.05
CA ILE A 1041 -13.43 -3.80 19.36
C ILE A 1041 -12.54 -4.45 20.41
N ASN A 1042 -12.15 -3.71 21.45
CA ASN A 1042 -11.45 -4.32 22.57
C ASN A 1042 -12.34 -5.39 23.23
N GLN A 1043 -11.81 -6.59 23.48
CA GLN A 1043 -12.57 -7.75 23.96
C GLN A 1043 -13.27 -7.55 25.32
N ASP A 1044 -12.93 -6.51 26.08
CA ASP A 1044 -13.63 -6.12 27.31
C ASP A 1044 -14.94 -5.33 27.05
N ASN A 1045 -15.37 -5.20 25.78
CA ASN A 1045 -16.64 -4.61 25.33
C ASN A 1045 -16.87 -3.11 25.64
N LEU A 1046 -15.84 -2.34 25.97
CA LEU A 1046 -16.05 -0.97 26.50
C LEU A 1046 -15.40 0.18 25.69
N GLU A 1047 -14.44 -0.07 24.79
CA GLU A 1047 -13.84 0.99 23.95
C GLU A 1047 -13.59 0.51 22.51
N ARG A 1048 -13.99 1.34 21.53
CA ARG A 1048 -13.76 1.12 20.10
C ARG A 1048 -12.30 1.46 19.78
N LEU A 1049 -11.61 0.60 19.03
CA LEU A 1049 -10.24 0.87 18.56
C LEU A 1049 -10.30 1.81 17.34
N SER A 1050 -10.85 3.02 17.55
CA SER A 1050 -11.27 3.93 16.47
C SER A 1050 -10.16 4.73 15.80
N THR A 1051 -8.91 4.59 16.25
CA THR A 1051 -7.79 5.35 15.68
C THR A 1051 -6.53 4.47 15.55
N PRO A 1052 -5.58 4.82 14.65
CA PRO A 1052 -4.29 4.15 14.57
C PRO A 1052 -3.54 4.11 15.91
N GLU A 1053 -3.66 5.14 16.75
CA GLU A 1053 -3.05 5.17 18.08
C GLU A 1053 -3.65 4.14 19.03
N HIS A 1054 -4.96 3.88 18.94
CA HIS A 1054 -5.59 2.80 19.69
C HIS A 1054 -5.09 1.43 19.24
N LEU A 1055 -4.91 1.22 17.94
CA LEU A 1055 -4.35 -0.03 17.41
C LEU A 1055 -2.87 -0.19 17.76
N TYR A 1056 -2.07 0.88 17.76
CA TYR A 1056 -0.71 0.90 18.30
C TYR A 1056 -0.68 0.48 19.77
N ALA A 1057 -1.55 1.07 20.59
CA ALA A 1057 -1.68 0.76 22.01
C ALA A 1057 -2.10 -0.70 22.25
N TYR A 1058 -2.94 -1.24 21.37
CA TYR A 1058 -3.46 -2.60 21.46
C TYR A 1058 -2.45 -3.65 20.95
N PHE A 1059 -1.98 -3.54 19.71
CA PHE A 1059 -1.05 -4.51 19.10
C PHE A 1059 0.41 -4.31 19.50
N LEU A 1060 0.72 -3.19 20.18
CA LEU A 1060 2.06 -2.88 20.69
C LEU A 1060 3.10 -2.78 19.57
N ILE A 1061 2.67 -2.36 18.39
CA ILE A 1061 3.48 -2.10 17.20
C ILE A 1061 2.97 -0.83 16.54
N ASP A 1062 3.88 0.00 16.06
CA ASP A 1062 3.54 1.17 15.24
C ASP A 1062 2.91 0.70 13.92
N THR A 1063 1.64 1.03 13.70
CA THR A 1063 0.89 0.60 12.50
C THR A 1063 1.02 1.58 11.33
N GLU A 1064 1.76 2.68 11.48
CA GLU A 1064 1.89 3.75 10.48
C GLU A 1064 3.30 3.83 9.86
N MET A 1065 4.18 2.90 10.23
CA MET A 1065 5.53 2.80 9.68
C MET A 1065 5.54 2.51 8.18
N SER A 1066 6.37 3.27 7.45
CA SER A 1066 6.65 3.09 6.01
C SER A 1066 7.53 1.86 5.71
N ALA A 1067 7.64 1.49 4.43
CA ALA A 1067 8.42 0.31 4.00
C ALA A 1067 9.95 0.42 4.20
N CYS A 1068 10.49 1.62 4.42
CA CYS A 1068 11.94 1.84 4.49
C CYS A 1068 12.59 1.36 5.81
N THR A 1069 11.81 1.25 6.89
CA THR A 1069 12.29 0.82 8.21
C THR A 1069 12.53 -0.69 8.21
N ILE A 1070 13.71 -1.13 8.64
CA ILE A 1070 14.08 -2.54 8.73
C ILE A 1070 14.20 -3.04 10.18
N THR A 1071 13.76 -4.26 10.42
CA THR A 1071 13.82 -4.92 11.73
C THR A 1071 13.98 -6.43 11.56
N SER A 1072 14.05 -7.19 12.66
CA SER A 1072 13.87 -8.65 12.67
C SER A 1072 12.65 -9.00 13.52
N ARG A 1073 12.06 -10.19 13.31
CA ARG A 1073 10.87 -10.65 14.05
C ARG A 1073 11.06 -10.58 15.56
N LEU A 1074 12.19 -11.12 16.03
CA LEU A 1074 12.48 -11.19 17.46
C LEU A 1074 12.74 -9.80 18.04
N LYS A 1075 13.41 -8.92 17.29
CA LYS A 1075 13.60 -7.52 17.70
C LYS A 1075 12.26 -6.79 17.82
N LEU A 1076 11.32 -7.01 16.89
CA LEU A 1076 9.98 -6.42 16.99
C LEU A 1076 9.22 -6.95 18.21
N ALA A 1077 9.26 -8.26 18.46
CA ALA A 1077 8.64 -8.87 19.64
C ALA A 1077 9.20 -8.27 20.94
N ILE A 1078 10.52 -8.11 21.04
CA ILE A 1078 11.16 -7.42 22.18
C ILE A 1078 10.60 -6.00 22.34
N SER A 1079 10.55 -5.21 21.27
CA SER A 1079 10.02 -3.84 21.33
C SER A 1079 8.57 -3.80 21.79
N SER A 1080 7.72 -4.73 21.33
CA SER A 1080 6.33 -4.86 21.77
C SER A 1080 6.21 -5.18 23.25
N VAL A 1081 7.01 -6.13 23.76
CA VAL A 1081 7.06 -6.48 25.18
C VAL A 1081 7.54 -5.30 26.02
N GLN A 1082 8.59 -4.60 25.57
CA GLN A 1082 9.10 -3.41 26.28
C GLN A 1082 8.07 -2.29 26.36
N LEU A 1083 7.36 -2.02 25.26
CA LEU A 1083 6.29 -1.05 25.21
C LEU A 1083 5.15 -1.44 26.17
N TYR A 1084 4.76 -2.72 26.18
CA TYR A 1084 3.72 -3.22 27.09
C TYR A 1084 4.08 -3.01 28.55
N VAL A 1085 5.29 -3.41 28.97
CA VAL A 1085 5.75 -3.21 30.36
C VAL A 1085 5.77 -1.72 30.71
N GLN A 1086 6.21 -0.86 29.79
CA GLN A 1086 6.20 0.59 30.02
C GLN A 1086 4.78 1.14 30.18
N ARG A 1087 3.80 0.63 29.43
CA ARG A 1087 2.38 1.01 29.55
C ARG A 1087 1.79 0.54 30.88
N CYS A 1088 2.14 -0.67 31.36
CA CYS A 1088 1.80 -1.12 32.72
C CYS A 1088 2.36 -0.17 33.79
N LEU A 1089 3.65 0.19 33.71
CA LEU A 1089 4.31 1.12 34.64
C LEU A 1089 3.70 2.54 34.64
N MET A 1090 3.11 2.96 33.52
CA MET A 1090 2.40 4.23 33.40
C MET A 1090 0.92 4.13 33.82
N ASN A 1091 0.47 2.97 34.29
CA ASN A 1091 -0.91 2.68 34.66
C ASN A 1091 -1.90 2.92 33.51
N LEU A 1092 -1.47 2.65 32.27
CA LEU A 1092 -2.29 2.73 31.05
C LEU A 1092 -2.97 1.40 30.70
N GLU A 1093 -2.67 0.33 31.44
CA GLU A 1093 -3.20 -1.02 31.22
C GLU A 1093 -4.21 -1.37 32.30
N ALA A 1094 -5.50 -1.34 31.97
CA ALA A 1094 -6.58 -1.48 32.95
C ALA A 1094 -6.58 -2.81 33.73
N LYS A 1095 -6.05 -3.89 33.13
CA LYS A 1095 -5.94 -5.20 33.79
C LYS A 1095 -4.70 -5.36 34.67
N VAL A 1096 -3.79 -4.38 34.65
CA VAL A 1096 -2.57 -4.36 35.46
C VAL A 1096 -2.58 -3.12 36.34
N ASP A 1097 -3.24 -3.21 37.50
CA ASP A 1097 -3.31 -2.10 38.45
C ASP A 1097 -2.13 -2.10 39.43
N LEU A 1098 -1.10 -1.32 39.10
CA LEU A 1098 0.09 -1.17 39.95
C LEU A 1098 -0.15 -0.26 41.17
N SER A 1099 -1.31 0.38 41.30
CA SER A 1099 -1.63 1.20 42.47
C SER A 1099 -2.16 0.38 43.65
N ALA A 1100 -2.74 -0.80 43.35
CA ALA A 1100 -3.29 -1.73 44.33
C ALA A 1100 -2.29 -2.77 44.85
N ILE A 1101 -1.07 -2.80 44.29
CA ILE A 1101 -0.03 -3.76 44.69
C ILE A 1101 0.74 -3.29 45.93
N ASN A 1102 1.21 -4.24 46.74
CA ASN A 1102 1.94 -3.98 47.97
C ASN A 1102 3.39 -3.54 47.72
N GLU A 1103 4.09 -3.06 48.77
CA GLU A 1103 5.47 -2.54 48.66
C GLU A 1103 6.47 -3.57 48.10
N LEU A 1104 6.23 -4.87 48.32
CA LEU A 1104 7.09 -5.94 47.80
C LEU A 1104 6.88 -6.13 46.30
N GLU A 1105 5.64 -6.13 45.83
CA GLU A 1105 5.29 -6.18 44.40
C GLU A 1105 5.85 -4.96 43.66
N GLN A 1106 5.77 -3.76 44.27
CA GLN A 1106 6.39 -2.56 43.71
C GLN A 1106 7.91 -2.70 43.52
N LYS A 1107 8.60 -3.36 44.45
CA LYS A 1107 10.06 -3.63 44.32
C LYS A 1107 10.36 -4.63 43.22
N GLU A 1108 9.48 -5.59 42.97
CA GLU A 1108 9.64 -6.52 41.84
C GLU A 1108 9.50 -5.79 40.49
N TRP A 1109 8.53 -4.88 40.37
CA TRP A 1109 8.41 -4.01 39.19
C TRP A 1109 9.60 -3.04 38.99
N GLN A 1110 10.29 -2.64 40.06
CA GLN A 1110 11.51 -1.83 39.96
C GLN A 1110 12.68 -2.56 39.28
N GLU A 1111 12.66 -3.90 39.20
CA GLU A 1111 13.64 -4.66 38.41
C GLU A 1111 13.63 -4.25 36.93
N TRP A 1112 12.48 -3.77 36.42
CA TRP A 1112 12.40 -3.30 35.05
C TRP A 1112 13.38 -2.16 34.75
N ALA A 1113 13.79 -1.36 35.75
CA ALA A 1113 14.69 -0.23 35.55
C ALA A 1113 16.00 -0.60 34.87
N TRP A 1114 16.55 -1.79 35.17
CA TRP A 1114 17.75 -2.32 34.51
C TRP A 1114 17.42 -3.27 33.36
N ARG A 1115 16.30 -4.01 33.41
CA ARG A 1115 15.85 -4.91 32.34
C ARG A 1115 15.35 -4.18 31.09
N LYS A 1116 14.86 -2.95 31.19
CA LYS A 1116 14.22 -2.22 30.06
C LYS A 1116 15.11 -2.02 28.83
N ASN A 1117 16.43 -2.11 28.98
CA ASN A 1117 17.38 -1.94 27.90
C ASN A 1117 18.20 -3.22 27.72
N TYR A 1118 18.08 -3.86 26.55
CA TYR A 1118 18.84 -5.07 26.19
C TYR A 1118 20.38 -4.93 26.37
N ARG A 1119 20.94 -3.73 26.26
CA ARG A 1119 22.40 -3.53 26.45
C ARG A 1119 22.83 -3.45 27.92
N VAL A 1120 21.88 -3.16 28.81
CA VAL A 1120 22.11 -3.00 30.25
C VAL A 1120 21.84 -4.33 30.96
N TRP A 1121 20.77 -5.00 30.55
CA TRP A 1121 20.59 -6.44 30.73
C TRP A 1121 21.79 -7.19 30.13
#